data_AF-B8FGP5-F1
#
_entry.id   AF-B8FGP5-F1
#
_cell.length_a   1.000
_cell.length_b   1.000
_cell.length_c   1.000
_cell.angle_alpha   90.00
_cell.angle_beta   90.00
_cell.angle_gamma   90.00
#
_symmetry.space_group_name_H-M   'P 1'
#
loop_
_entity.id
_entity.type
_entity.pdbx_description
1 polymer ?
#
loop_
_entity_poly.entity_id
_entity_poly.type
_entity_poly.pdbx_seq_one_letter_code
_entity_poly.pdbx_strand_id
1 'polypeptide(L)'
;MDSKKERSISALLAAFPTHENFLAFAQNSENAKALKSLILFAENNEIIPAAGAGALERFIQENALQREDLKPPTPMNFSDFFDQKETLLELNLSVRALTERMNALLDQYELDLPRVSNSMLSRLKKEKADTLHKQNVLRSLAFWLGHERGRLGAHWNFETLVELCRGGMTQAEHKEGVRIGFALYSRGDVIDHEIVGWLKNELKGYIQQSIGRFAYGRWGKVRSHDITTLYVDFPKEEAASNPSAYRQCLRSALSLAHQMAIRWALSRHYTQNRFLSIGISAGAFDGLDNYLLPILSAKLPGDPAIRLTDFARQCALINDIRALLFPAPTEITLFNNESLTIWWVMGVWSTLYFDFVPDLLVDKALGADSESAALFTATLYPSIIQARDRDAKDQPNALTTFLRYPHNSLLGLEIAKTLYYRRRFWDANEILRIILSLDPTHLNARTLRMILFRNLAVEAPSHSIAEGMFEQAYLEAGFIKRNCQYLTEDFYCEQAVIFLAQAMLTLRRLRAGRGAIEGEYNTEHFKRKIYAALDKAESVFWKGVTISPTGIRAVYLLNSVKVIRNVLKHDDSLFTTPEKPLDCAPQAVRKPIHEVQWQLGYLREDLPQIPENEMIGAIFDMNTRIHDDSISLQAYRPTTYFCTAAVWWDLYPTRTIGCAKRAVRLLEGAAELAREMEAKGVCIYAFTRTYGEMISAQEFISHIDRMLDMIRKTAGSDFAQRPDSEVIEPDDDQPMNLLMTLNF
;
A
#
# COMPACT_ATOMS: atom_id res chain seq x y z
N MET A 1 -23.66 -40.15 23.81
CA MET A 1 -23.79 -40.43 22.36
C MET A 1 -22.37 -40.49 21.81
N ASP A 2 -22.05 -41.53 21.04
CA ASP A 2 -20.66 -41.94 20.79
C ASP A 2 -19.86 -40.92 19.96
N SER A 3 -18.72 -40.47 20.49
CA SER A 3 -17.75 -39.60 19.81
C SER A 3 -17.34 -40.13 18.42
N LYS A 4 -17.47 -41.43 18.18
CA LYS A 4 -17.21 -42.07 16.88
C LYS A 4 -18.27 -41.73 15.84
N LYS A 5 -19.55 -41.78 16.19
CA LYS A 5 -20.66 -41.52 15.26
C LYS A 5 -20.68 -40.07 14.78
N GLU A 6 -20.44 -39.14 15.69
CA GLU A 6 -20.32 -37.70 15.38
C GLU A 6 -19.17 -37.39 14.43
N ARG A 7 -18.00 -38.03 14.62
CA ARG A 7 -16.86 -37.90 13.69
C ARG A 7 -17.18 -38.44 12.31
N SER A 8 -17.86 -39.58 12.23
CA SER A 8 -18.25 -40.18 10.95
C SER A 8 -19.29 -39.33 10.19
N ILE A 9 -20.23 -38.70 10.91
CA ILE A 9 -21.16 -37.72 10.33
C ILE A 9 -20.40 -36.51 9.80
N SER A 10 -19.51 -35.92 10.62
CA SER A 10 -18.72 -34.75 10.22
C SER A 10 -17.81 -35.04 9.01
N ALA A 11 -17.24 -36.24 8.93
CA ALA A 11 -16.43 -36.68 7.79
C ALA A 11 -17.24 -36.73 6.48
N LEU A 12 -18.47 -37.25 6.51
CA LEU A 12 -19.34 -37.29 5.33
C LEU A 12 -19.78 -35.89 4.91
N LEU A 13 -20.18 -35.04 5.85
CA LEU A 13 -20.62 -33.67 5.55
C LEU A 13 -19.46 -32.78 5.08
N ALA A 14 -18.22 -33.02 5.53
CA ALA A 14 -17.06 -32.32 4.99
C ALA A 14 -16.74 -32.77 3.54
N ALA A 15 -16.91 -34.06 3.23
CA ALA A 15 -16.70 -34.58 1.87
C ALA A 15 -17.84 -34.18 0.90
N PHE A 16 -19.07 -34.06 1.40
CA PHE A 16 -20.28 -33.69 0.67
C PHE A 16 -21.01 -32.56 1.39
N PRO A 17 -20.49 -31.32 1.31
CA PRO A 17 -21.05 -30.18 2.04
C PRO A 17 -22.43 -29.74 1.53
N THR A 18 -22.74 -30.03 0.25
CA THR A 18 -24.01 -29.70 -0.40
C THR A 18 -24.63 -30.92 -1.07
N HIS A 19 -25.95 -30.92 -1.23
CA HIS A 19 -26.69 -31.95 -1.97
C HIS A 19 -26.28 -31.98 -3.45
N GLU A 20 -26.07 -30.81 -4.08
CA GLU A 20 -25.55 -30.70 -5.45
C GLU A 20 -24.20 -31.41 -5.62
N ASN A 21 -23.30 -31.26 -4.65
CA ASN A 21 -21.99 -31.91 -4.68
C ASN A 21 -22.09 -33.43 -4.68
N PHE A 22 -22.96 -33.95 -3.82
CA PHE A 22 -23.20 -35.39 -3.72
C PHE A 22 -23.80 -35.94 -5.01
N LEU A 23 -24.81 -35.26 -5.57
CA LEU A 23 -25.42 -35.67 -6.84
C LEU A 23 -24.41 -35.72 -7.98
N ALA A 24 -23.58 -34.67 -8.12
CA ALA A 24 -22.53 -34.63 -9.13
C ALA A 24 -21.50 -35.76 -8.95
N PHE A 25 -21.18 -36.11 -7.71
CA PHE A 25 -20.29 -37.24 -7.40
C PHE A 25 -20.95 -38.59 -7.74
N ALA A 26 -22.21 -38.79 -7.35
CA ALA A 26 -22.93 -40.05 -7.48
C ALA A 26 -23.34 -40.37 -8.93
N GLN A 27 -23.62 -39.35 -9.74
CA GLN A 27 -23.97 -39.51 -11.16
C GLN A 27 -22.77 -39.85 -12.05
N ASN A 28 -21.53 -39.64 -11.57
CA ASN A 28 -20.33 -39.98 -12.32
C ASN A 28 -19.99 -41.47 -12.15
N SER A 29 -20.09 -42.24 -13.23
CA SER A 29 -19.84 -43.69 -13.24
C SER A 29 -18.43 -44.09 -12.78
N GLU A 30 -17.43 -43.22 -12.94
CA GLU A 30 -16.05 -43.47 -12.49
C GLU A 30 -15.94 -43.48 -10.95
N ASN A 31 -16.91 -42.89 -10.23
CA ASN A 31 -16.96 -42.90 -8.77
C ASN A 31 -17.72 -44.09 -8.19
N ALA A 32 -18.24 -45.01 -9.01
CA ALA A 32 -19.16 -46.07 -8.55
C ALA A 32 -18.60 -46.90 -7.38
N LYS A 33 -17.30 -47.20 -7.39
CA LYS A 33 -16.62 -47.92 -6.29
C LYS A 33 -16.54 -47.08 -5.01
N ALA A 34 -16.07 -45.84 -5.13
CA ALA A 34 -15.98 -44.90 -4.01
C ALA A 34 -17.36 -44.62 -3.39
N LEU A 35 -18.40 -44.44 -4.21
CA LEU A 35 -19.77 -44.28 -3.75
C LEU A 35 -20.25 -45.51 -2.97
N LYS A 36 -19.99 -46.72 -3.49
CA LYS A 36 -20.35 -47.96 -2.79
C LYS A 36 -19.64 -48.06 -1.43
N SER A 37 -18.36 -47.75 -1.35
CA SER A 37 -17.63 -47.76 -0.07
C SER A 37 -18.15 -46.71 0.92
N LEU A 38 -18.56 -45.53 0.44
CA LEU A 38 -19.13 -44.47 1.29
C LEU A 38 -20.53 -44.81 1.81
N ILE A 39 -21.33 -45.51 1.02
CA ILE A 39 -22.64 -46.05 1.46
C ILE A 39 -22.45 -47.10 2.55
N LEU A 40 -21.50 -48.04 2.35
CA LEU A 40 -21.17 -49.05 3.35
C LEU A 40 -20.62 -48.41 4.63
N PHE A 41 -19.77 -47.38 4.49
CA PHE A 41 -19.29 -46.59 5.63
C PHE A 41 -20.44 -45.95 6.41
N ALA A 42 -21.41 -45.35 5.73
CA ALA A 42 -22.56 -44.72 6.36
C ALA A 42 -23.46 -45.74 7.10
N GLU A 43 -23.66 -46.93 6.52
CA GLU A 43 -24.40 -48.02 7.18
C GLU A 43 -23.64 -48.56 8.40
N ASN A 44 -22.36 -48.89 8.24
CA ASN A 44 -21.51 -49.47 9.29
C ASN A 44 -21.31 -48.53 10.50
N ASN A 45 -21.49 -47.23 10.31
CA ASN A 45 -21.43 -46.22 11.38
C ASN A 45 -22.82 -45.74 11.84
N GLU A 46 -23.89 -46.46 11.47
CA GLU A 46 -25.27 -46.18 11.86
C GLU A 46 -25.76 -44.77 11.48
N ILE A 47 -25.21 -44.19 10.39
CA ILE A 47 -25.62 -42.89 9.85
C ILE A 47 -26.88 -43.07 9.00
N ILE A 48 -26.96 -44.17 8.27
CA ILE A 48 -28.15 -44.58 7.51
C ILE A 48 -28.61 -45.97 7.95
N PRO A 49 -29.93 -46.27 7.85
CA PRO A 49 -30.49 -47.53 8.37
C PRO A 49 -30.21 -48.76 7.50
N ALA A 50 -29.86 -48.56 6.22
CA ALA A 50 -29.51 -49.65 5.29
C ALA A 50 -28.62 -49.10 4.16
N ALA A 51 -27.73 -49.94 3.62
CA ALA A 51 -26.89 -49.59 2.48
C ALA A 51 -27.73 -49.33 1.22
N GLY A 52 -28.00 -48.06 0.96
CA GLY A 52 -28.66 -47.60 -0.25
C GLY A 52 -28.26 -46.19 -0.62
N ALA A 53 -28.01 -45.94 -1.90
CA ALA A 53 -27.64 -44.61 -2.41
C ALA A 53 -28.70 -43.55 -2.06
N GLY A 54 -29.99 -43.91 -2.18
CA GLY A 54 -31.09 -43.00 -1.81
C GLY A 54 -31.21 -42.73 -0.30
N ALA A 55 -30.73 -43.64 0.56
CA ALA A 55 -30.71 -43.40 2.01
C ALA A 55 -29.59 -42.41 2.38
N LEU A 56 -28.41 -42.55 1.75
CA LEU A 56 -27.31 -41.60 1.91
C LEU A 56 -27.64 -40.23 1.30
N GLU A 57 -28.29 -40.20 0.15
CA GLU A 57 -28.75 -38.96 -0.48
C GLU A 57 -29.69 -38.18 0.45
N ARG A 58 -30.70 -38.84 0.99
CA ARG A 58 -31.67 -38.22 1.91
C ARG A 58 -30.96 -37.68 3.15
N PHE A 59 -30.03 -38.45 3.73
CA PHE A 59 -29.24 -37.99 4.86
C PHE A 59 -28.45 -36.70 4.53
N ILE A 60 -27.78 -36.66 3.38
CA ILE A 60 -27.02 -35.46 2.96
C ILE A 60 -27.98 -34.30 2.71
N GLN A 61 -29.12 -34.52 2.05
CA GLN A 61 -30.10 -33.47 1.80
C GLN A 61 -30.64 -32.83 3.10
N GLU A 62 -30.83 -33.64 4.15
CA GLU A 62 -31.34 -33.19 5.46
C GLU A 62 -30.27 -32.47 6.31
N ASN A 63 -28.98 -32.71 6.06
CA ASN A 63 -27.88 -32.26 6.94
C ASN A 63 -26.82 -31.39 6.23
N ALA A 64 -26.94 -31.18 4.91
CA ALA A 64 -26.04 -30.35 4.12
C ALA A 64 -26.17 -28.86 4.48
N LEU A 65 -25.08 -28.12 4.27
CA LEU A 65 -25.05 -26.68 4.44
C LEU A 65 -25.71 -25.99 3.23
N GLN A 66 -26.31 -24.82 3.46
CA GLN A 66 -26.70 -23.95 2.36
C GLN A 66 -25.44 -23.34 1.73
N ARG A 67 -25.47 -23.14 0.41
CA ARG A 67 -24.31 -22.64 -0.34
C ARG A 67 -23.84 -21.26 0.14
N GLU A 68 -24.74 -20.46 0.69
CA GLU A 68 -24.48 -19.13 1.25
C GLU A 68 -23.67 -19.17 2.55
N ASP A 69 -23.70 -20.30 3.26
CA ASP A 69 -22.94 -20.54 4.50
C ASP A 69 -21.52 -21.06 4.24
N LEU A 70 -21.23 -21.46 3.00
CA LEU A 70 -19.92 -21.92 2.56
C LEU A 70 -19.06 -20.72 2.16
N LYS A 71 -18.43 -20.07 3.15
CA LYS A 71 -17.47 -18.99 2.90
C LYS A 71 -16.08 -19.39 3.39
N PRO A 72 -15.04 -19.38 2.53
CA PRO A 72 -13.68 -19.50 3.01
C PRO A 72 -13.41 -18.36 4.01
N PRO A 73 -12.79 -18.64 5.17
CA PRO A 73 -12.61 -17.65 6.24
C PRO A 73 -11.69 -16.47 5.84
N THR A 74 -10.96 -16.56 4.73
CA THR A 74 -10.03 -15.51 4.24
C THR A 74 -9.75 -15.73 2.74
N PRO A 75 -9.57 -14.68 1.92
CA PRO A 75 -9.08 -14.86 0.54
C PRO A 75 -7.65 -15.41 0.57
N MET A 76 -7.50 -16.71 0.32
CA MET A 76 -6.22 -17.41 0.30
C MET A 76 -6.18 -18.51 -0.77
N ASN A 77 -4.99 -18.92 -1.22
CA ASN A 77 -4.84 -20.03 -2.18
C ASN A 77 -4.42 -21.35 -1.50
N PHE A 78 -4.47 -22.47 -2.24
CA PHE A 78 -4.14 -23.79 -1.70
C PHE A 78 -2.68 -23.94 -1.22
N SER A 79 -1.74 -23.14 -1.75
CA SER A 79 -0.36 -23.10 -1.23
C SER A 79 -0.33 -22.47 0.16
N ASP A 80 -0.96 -21.30 0.31
CA ASP A 80 -1.02 -20.56 1.58
C ASP A 80 -1.67 -21.41 2.67
N PHE A 81 -2.71 -22.18 2.32
CA PHE A 81 -3.39 -23.09 3.24
C PHE A 81 -2.44 -24.14 3.83
N PHE A 82 -1.58 -24.74 3.00
CA PHE A 82 -0.61 -25.72 3.47
C PHE A 82 0.57 -25.09 4.22
N ASP A 83 0.95 -23.87 3.86
CA ASP A 83 2.06 -23.17 4.49
C ASP A 83 1.65 -22.63 5.88
N GLN A 84 0.35 -22.33 6.08
CA GLN A 84 -0.24 -21.88 7.34
C GLN A 84 -1.01 -22.97 8.11
N LYS A 85 -0.92 -24.24 7.68
CA LYS A 85 -1.70 -25.36 8.25
C LYS A 85 -1.56 -25.53 9.77
N GLU A 86 -0.42 -25.13 10.34
CA GLU A 86 -0.17 -25.25 11.78
C GLU A 86 -1.11 -24.36 12.58
N THR A 87 -1.32 -23.13 12.09
CA THR A 87 -2.23 -22.15 12.66
C THR A 87 -3.69 -22.48 12.29
N LEU A 88 -3.95 -22.81 11.02
CA LEU A 88 -5.32 -22.96 10.50
C LEU A 88 -5.99 -24.28 10.92
N LEU A 89 -5.22 -25.36 11.05
CA LEU A 89 -5.73 -26.70 11.35
C LEU A 89 -5.34 -27.18 12.75
N GLU A 90 -4.61 -26.35 13.52
CA GLU A 90 -3.98 -26.70 14.79
C GLU A 90 -3.22 -28.04 14.65
N LEU A 91 -2.38 -28.10 13.61
CA LEU A 91 -1.76 -29.35 13.14
C LEU A 91 -0.26 -29.21 12.87
N ASN A 92 0.55 -29.65 13.84
CA ASN A 92 2.00 -29.76 13.69
C ASN A 92 2.40 -31.14 13.12
N LEU A 93 2.06 -31.36 11.84
CA LEU A 93 2.48 -32.55 11.08
C LEU A 93 3.21 -32.16 9.80
N SER A 94 4.24 -32.92 9.42
CA SER A 94 4.81 -32.83 8.07
C SER A 94 3.78 -33.27 7.03
N VAL A 95 3.91 -32.82 5.78
CA VAL A 95 3.01 -33.23 4.68
C VAL A 95 3.02 -34.75 4.49
N ARG A 96 4.19 -35.38 4.70
CA ARG A 96 4.34 -36.83 4.69
C ARG A 96 3.52 -37.51 5.80
N ALA A 97 3.63 -37.03 7.03
CA ALA A 97 2.87 -37.60 8.15
C ALA A 97 1.35 -37.38 7.98
N LEU A 98 0.94 -36.25 7.39
CA LEU A 98 -0.46 -35.99 7.05
C LEU A 98 -0.99 -36.99 6.01
N THR A 99 -0.26 -37.20 4.90
CA THR A 99 -0.68 -38.15 3.86
C THR A 99 -0.74 -39.59 4.38
N GLU A 100 0.20 -39.99 5.23
CA GLU A 100 0.18 -41.30 5.90
C GLU A 100 -1.07 -41.46 6.78
N ARG A 101 -1.45 -40.43 7.56
CA ARG A 101 -2.66 -40.47 8.40
C ARG A 101 -3.96 -40.47 7.59
N MET A 102 -4.02 -39.69 6.51
CA MET A 102 -5.17 -39.71 5.61
C MET A 102 -5.37 -41.11 5.02
N ASN A 103 -4.31 -41.71 4.49
CA ASN A 103 -4.39 -43.06 3.90
C ASN A 103 -4.74 -44.12 4.94
N ALA A 104 -4.18 -44.04 6.16
CA ALA A 104 -4.52 -44.95 7.24
C ALA A 104 -6.01 -44.88 7.62
N LEU A 105 -6.61 -43.69 7.60
CA LEU A 105 -8.03 -43.51 7.87
C LEU A 105 -8.91 -44.08 6.74
N LEU A 106 -8.51 -43.87 5.48
CA LEU A 106 -9.22 -44.46 4.33
C LEU A 106 -9.15 -45.99 4.37
N ASP A 107 -7.98 -46.54 4.67
CA ASP A 107 -7.77 -47.99 4.80
C ASP A 107 -8.59 -48.56 5.99
N GLN A 108 -8.64 -47.86 7.13
CA GLN A 108 -9.40 -48.27 8.32
C GLN A 108 -10.89 -48.45 8.03
N TYR A 109 -11.45 -47.60 7.17
CA TYR A 109 -12.87 -47.60 6.83
C TYR A 109 -13.17 -48.22 5.47
N GLU A 110 -12.16 -48.85 4.83
CA GLU A 110 -12.27 -49.52 3.53
C GLU A 110 -12.86 -48.59 2.45
N LEU A 111 -12.45 -47.31 2.45
CA LEU A 111 -12.94 -46.31 1.52
C LEU A 111 -12.15 -46.35 0.20
N ASP A 112 -12.85 -46.56 -0.92
CA ASP A 112 -12.31 -46.60 -2.29
C ASP A 112 -12.01 -45.18 -2.85
N LEU A 113 -11.57 -44.26 -1.99
CA LEU A 113 -11.03 -42.96 -2.39
C LEU A 113 -9.54 -43.08 -2.76
N PRO A 114 -9.00 -42.20 -3.62
CA PRO A 114 -7.61 -42.32 -4.07
C PRO A 114 -6.64 -42.14 -2.91
N ARG A 115 -5.65 -43.04 -2.81
CA ARG A 115 -4.53 -42.87 -1.90
C ARG A 115 -3.80 -41.56 -2.20
N VAL A 116 -3.62 -40.74 -1.17
CA VAL A 116 -3.05 -39.41 -1.27
C VAL A 116 -1.54 -39.48 -1.09
N SER A 117 -0.80 -38.85 -2.01
CA SER A 117 0.65 -38.73 -1.93
C SER A 117 1.11 -37.27 -1.82
N ASN A 118 2.34 -37.06 -1.34
CA ASN A 118 2.95 -35.72 -1.29
C ASN A 118 3.00 -35.03 -2.67
N SER A 119 3.18 -35.80 -3.74
CA SER A 119 3.23 -35.25 -5.10
C SER A 119 1.87 -34.78 -5.57
N MET A 120 0.78 -35.46 -5.19
CA MET A 120 -0.59 -35.03 -5.49
C MET A 120 -0.94 -33.71 -4.78
N LEU A 121 -0.64 -33.60 -3.48
CA LEU A 121 -0.85 -32.34 -2.75
C LEU A 121 0.02 -31.20 -3.31
N SER A 122 1.26 -31.50 -3.69
CA SER A 122 2.15 -30.53 -4.34
C SER A 122 1.67 -30.06 -5.72
N ARG A 123 0.95 -30.92 -6.46
CA ARG A 123 0.30 -30.55 -7.72
C ARG A 123 -0.93 -29.68 -7.48
N LEU A 124 -1.75 -29.99 -6.47
CA LEU A 124 -2.91 -29.18 -6.08
C LEU A 124 -2.52 -27.77 -5.58
N LYS A 125 -1.27 -27.56 -5.11
CA LYS A 125 -0.72 -26.22 -4.85
C LYS A 125 -0.54 -25.37 -6.12
N LYS A 126 -0.48 -25.97 -7.30
CA LYS A 126 -0.10 -25.32 -8.57
C LYS A 126 -1.18 -25.39 -9.64
N GLU A 127 -2.11 -26.33 -9.54
CA GLU A 127 -3.08 -26.66 -10.58
C GLU A 127 -4.50 -26.59 -10.06
N LYS A 128 -5.46 -26.30 -10.95
CA LYS A 128 -6.88 -26.41 -10.66
C LYS A 128 -7.26 -27.87 -10.35
N ALA A 129 -8.26 -28.06 -9.49
CA ALA A 129 -8.88 -29.36 -9.22
C ALA A 129 -9.96 -29.69 -10.26
N ASP A 130 -9.55 -29.74 -11.52
CA ASP A 130 -10.40 -29.90 -12.70
C ASP A 130 -10.62 -31.35 -13.15
N THR A 131 -9.78 -32.27 -12.67
CA THR A 131 -9.93 -33.71 -12.95
C THR A 131 -10.62 -34.42 -11.79
N LEU A 132 -11.33 -35.51 -12.12
CA LEU A 132 -12.01 -36.33 -11.12
C LEU A 132 -11.06 -36.84 -10.04
N HIS A 133 -9.86 -37.28 -10.44
CA HIS A 133 -8.85 -37.76 -9.51
C HIS A 133 -8.39 -36.66 -8.53
N LYS A 134 -8.12 -35.43 -9.01
CA LYS A 134 -7.76 -34.28 -8.15
C LYS A 134 -8.89 -33.94 -7.17
N GLN A 135 -10.12 -33.95 -7.65
CA GLN A 135 -11.29 -33.72 -6.79
C GLN A 135 -11.41 -34.80 -5.71
N ASN A 136 -11.21 -36.07 -6.05
CA ASN A 136 -11.30 -37.14 -5.05
C ASN A 136 -10.12 -37.14 -4.05
N VAL A 137 -8.95 -36.61 -4.43
CA VAL A 137 -7.87 -36.32 -3.48
C VAL A 137 -8.30 -35.22 -2.48
N LEU A 138 -8.97 -34.16 -2.96
CA LEU A 138 -9.52 -33.14 -2.08
C LEU A 138 -10.65 -33.68 -1.19
N ARG A 139 -11.50 -34.58 -1.70
CA ARG A 139 -12.51 -35.29 -0.88
C ARG A 139 -11.87 -36.13 0.21
N SER A 140 -10.75 -36.78 -0.07
CA SER A 140 -9.99 -37.54 0.93
C SER A 140 -9.45 -36.63 2.04
N LEU A 141 -8.99 -35.43 1.69
CA LEU A 141 -8.55 -34.42 2.65
C LEU A 141 -9.73 -33.88 3.48
N ALA A 142 -10.83 -33.53 2.83
CA ALA A 142 -12.05 -33.06 3.49
C ALA A 142 -12.61 -34.11 4.47
N PHE A 143 -12.66 -35.37 4.04
CA PHE A 143 -13.11 -36.49 4.85
C PHE A 143 -12.25 -36.65 6.11
N TRP A 144 -10.92 -36.61 5.96
CA TRP A 144 -10.00 -36.68 7.09
C TRP A 144 -10.15 -35.49 8.05
N LEU A 145 -10.32 -34.27 7.51
CA LEU A 145 -10.55 -33.07 8.32
C LEU A 145 -11.86 -33.16 9.10
N GLY A 146 -12.96 -33.62 8.48
CA GLY A 146 -14.22 -33.83 9.19
C GLY A 146 -14.11 -34.90 10.28
N HIS A 147 -13.37 -35.98 10.04
CA HIS A 147 -13.20 -37.05 11.03
C HIS A 147 -12.31 -36.65 12.22
N GLU A 148 -11.11 -36.12 11.96
CA GLU A 148 -10.11 -35.81 13.00
C GLU A 148 -10.28 -34.43 13.64
N ARG A 149 -11.00 -33.54 12.95
CA ARG A 149 -11.16 -32.13 13.30
C ARG A 149 -12.61 -31.67 13.03
N GLY A 150 -13.61 -32.40 13.53
CA GLY A 150 -15.03 -32.11 13.22
C GLY A 150 -15.48 -30.66 13.41
N ARG A 151 -14.94 -29.92 14.38
CA ARG A 151 -15.19 -28.47 14.57
C ARG A 151 -14.76 -27.60 13.37
N LEU A 152 -13.78 -28.06 12.61
CA LEU A 152 -13.22 -27.40 11.43
C LEU A 152 -13.93 -27.84 10.13
N GLY A 153 -14.65 -28.97 10.14
CA GLY A 153 -15.26 -29.56 8.94
C GLY A 153 -16.27 -28.65 8.24
N ALA A 154 -16.96 -27.77 8.98
CA ALA A 154 -17.86 -26.77 8.39
C ALA A 154 -17.12 -25.72 7.55
N HIS A 155 -15.91 -25.32 7.96
CA HIS A 155 -15.12 -24.27 7.32
C HIS A 155 -14.12 -24.82 6.30
N TRP A 156 -13.66 -26.06 6.47
CA TRP A 156 -12.67 -26.72 5.62
C TRP A 156 -13.23 -28.00 5.00
N ASN A 157 -14.26 -27.82 4.18
CA ASN A 157 -14.93 -28.88 3.43
C ASN A 157 -14.45 -28.96 1.96
N PHE A 158 -14.96 -29.94 1.22
CA PHE A 158 -14.58 -30.17 -0.17
C PHE A 158 -14.73 -28.93 -1.07
N GLU A 159 -15.83 -28.19 -0.97
CA GLU A 159 -16.08 -27.03 -1.84
C GLU A 159 -15.09 -25.91 -1.54
N THR A 160 -14.86 -25.61 -0.27
CA THR A 160 -13.84 -24.65 0.16
C THR A 160 -12.46 -25.05 -0.37
N LEU A 161 -12.06 -26.32 -0.22
CA LEU A 161 -10.77 -26.81 -0.71
C LEU A 161 -10.65 -26.73 -2.24
N VAL A 162 -11.73 -26.97 -2.98
CA VAL A 162 -11.76 -26.78 -4.44
C VAL A 162 -11.59 -25.30 -4.79
N GLU A 163 -12.23 -24.39 -4.06
CA GLU A 163 -12.08 -22.94 -4.27
C GLU A 163 -10.66 -22.45 -4.01
N LEU A 164 -9.97 -22.99 -3.02
CA LEU A 164 -8.54 -22.71 -2.80
C LEU A 164 -7.68 -23.11 -4.01
N CYS A 165 -8.07 -24.18 -4.72
CA CYS A 165 -7.42 -24.60 -5.97
C CYS A 165 -7.87 -23.78 -7.20
N ARG A 166 -8.90 -22.92 -7.10
CA ARG A 166 -9.35 -22.05 -8.20
C ARG A 166 -8.44 -20.83 -8.42
N GLY A 167 -7.53 -20.54 -7.48
CA GLY A 167 -6.70 -19.33 -7.46
C GLY A 167 -5.20 -19.53 -7.70
N GLY A 168 -4.75 -20.63 -8.30
CA GLY A 168 -3.42 -20.63 -8.89
C GLY A 168 -3.44 -19.67 -10.08
N MET A 169 -2.80 -18.49 -9.97
CA MET A 169 -2.58 -17.63 -11.14
C MET A 169 -2.09 -18.54 -12.25
N THR A 170 -2.86 -18.63 -13.34
CA THR A 170 -2.50 -19.35 -14.54
C THR A 170 -1.01 -19.08 -14.78
N GLN A 171 -0.22 -20.08 -15.20
CA GLN A 171 1.06 -19.77 -15.86
C GLN A 171 0.73 -19.00 -17.14
N ALA A 172 0.25 -17.77 -17.01
CA ALA A 172 0.10 -16.83 -18.08
C ALA A 172 1.54 -16.58 -18.54
N GLU A 173 1.81 -17.00 -19.77
CA GLU A 173 3.05 -16.68 -20.44
C GLU A 173 3.03 -15.21 -20.80
N HIS A 174 3.29 -14.35 -19.81
CA HIS A 174 3.55 -12.95 -20.07
C HIS A 174 4.83 -12.87 -20.90
N LYS A 175 4.71 -12.23 -22.07
CA LYS A 175 5.84 -11.97 -22.98
C LYS A 175 6.53 -10.64 -22.67
N GLU A 176 5.86 -9.76 -21.94
CA GLU A 176 6.30 -8.40 -21.63
C GLU A 176 6.23 -8.12 -20.13
N GLY A 177 7.06 -7.19 -19.68
CA GLY A 177 7.10 -6.73 -18.30
C GLY A 177 8.34 -5.91 -18.01
N VAL A 178 8.77 -5.94 -16.75
CA VAL A 178 9.96 -5.23 -16.28
C VAL A 178 10.96 -6.25 -15.76
N ARG A 179 12.20 -6.17 -16.27
CA ARG A 179 13.36 -6.88 -15.72
C ARG A 179 14.20 -5.90 -14.92
N ILE A 180 14.49 -6.28 -13.69
CA ILE A 180 15.42 -5.56 -12.81
C ILE A 180 16.65 -6.42 -12.57
N GLY A 181 17.82 -5.87 -12.83
CA GLY A 181 19.12 -6.50 -12.62
C GLY A 181 19.90 -5.85 -11.48
N PHE A 182 20.72 -6.63 -10.80
CA PHE A 182 21.55 -6.27 -9.66
C PHE A 182 22.96 -6.80 -9.91
N ALA A 183 23.91 -5.92 -10.19
CA ALA A 183 25.30 -6.26 -10.44
C ALA A 183 26.19 -5.75 -9.31
N LEU A 184 26.99 -6.65 -8.74
CA LEU A 184 28.03 -6.30 -7.78
C LEU A 184 29.34 -6.07 -8.52
N TYR A 185 29.95 -4.92 -8.27
CA TYR A 185 31.25 -4.55 -8.81
C TYR A 185 32.25 -4.24 -7.72
N SER A 186 33.53 -4.41 -8.04
CA SER A 186 34.62 -4.16 -7.11
C SER A 186 35.77 -3.37 -7.74
N ARG A 187 36.40 -2.53 -6.92
CA ARG A 187 37.66 -1.81 -7.16
C ARG A 187 38.82 -2.39 -6.32
N GLY A 188 38.90 -3.72 -6.23
CA GLY A 188 40.02 -4.44 -5.59
C GLY A 188 39.63 -5.34 -4.43
N ASP A 189 38.45 -5.15 -3.84
CA ASP A 189 37.92 -6.04 -2.81
C ASP A 189 37.35 -7.33 -3.44
N VAL A 190 37.47 -8.48 -2.78
CA VAL A 190 36.89 -9.73 -3.30
C VAL A 190 35.36 -9.70 -3.17
N ILE A 191 34.64 -10.11 -4.22
CA ILE A 191 33.21 -10.46 -4.15
C ILE A 191 33.14 -11.98 -4.07
N ASP A 192 32.89 -12.51 -2.88
CA ASP A 192 32.79 -13.94 -2.63
C ASP A 192 31.33 -14.46 -2.72
N HIS A 193 31.18 -15.77 -2.56
CA HIS A 193 29.87 -16.42 -2.56
C HIS A 193 28.97 -15.99 -1.39
N GLU A 194 29.54 -15.52 -0.28
CA GLU A 194 28.77 -15.06 0.87
C GLU A 194 28.02 -13.77 0.53
N ILE A 195 28.69 -12.81 -0.10
CA ILE A 195 28.10 -11.52 -0.50
C ILE A 195 26.97 -11.74 -1.53
N VAL A 196 27.21 -12.58 -2.54
CA VAL A 196 26.18 -12.91 -3.55
C VAL A 196 25.00 -13.68 -2.90
N GLY A 197 25.30 -14.58 -1.97
CA GLY A 197 24.30 -15.31 -1.18
C GLY A 197 23.43 -14.38 -0.34
N TRP A 198 24.04 -13.41 0.33
CA TRP A 198 23.34 -12.36 1.07
C TRP A 198 22.38 -11.58 0.17
N LEU A 199 22.87 -11.04 -0.96
CA LEU A 199 22.05 -10.26 -1.89
C LEU A 199 20.86 -11.08 -2.41
N LYS A 200 21.10 -12.35 -2.78
CA LYS A 200 20.04 -13.26 -3.23
C LYS A 200 18.97 -13.50 -2.16
N ASN A 201 19.36 -13.60 -0.90
CA ASN A 201 18.44 -13.81 0.22
C ASN A 201 17.63 -12.55 0.52
N GLU A 202 18.25 -11.37 0.55
CA GLU A 202 17.57 -10.08 0.73
C GLU A 202 16.53 -9.83 -0.37
N LEU A 203 16.90 -10.05 -1.62
CA LEU A 203 16.00 -9.93 -2.76
C LEU A 203 14.79 -10.85 -2.62
N LYS A 204 15.02 -12.14 -2.30
CA LYS A 204 13.93 -13.11 -2.11
C LYS A 204 13.02 -12.73 -0.95
N GLY A 205 13.61 -12.37 0.19
CA GLY A 205 12.87 -11.99 1.40
C GLY A 205 11.95 -10.80 1.13
N TYR A 206 12.48 -9.72 0.55
CA TYR A 206 11.68 -8.54 0.24
C TYR A 206 10.59 -8.80 -0.79
N ILE A 207 10.88 -9.56 -1.86
CA ILE A 207 9.85 -9.91 -2.87
C ILE A 207 8.71 -10.70 -2.22
N GLN A 208 9.02 -11.70 -1.40
CA GLN A 208 8.01 -12.53 -0.74
C GLN A 208 7.16 -11.73 0.24
N GLN A 209 7.79 -10.86 1.03
CA GLN A 209 7.11 -10.09 2.08
C GLN A 209 6.31 -8.91 1.52
N SER A 210 6.85 -8.18 0.54
CA SER A 210 6.32 -6.86 0.13
C SER A 210 5.83 -6.80 -1.33
N ILE A 211 6.15 -7.79 -2.16
CA ILE A 211 5.77 -7.88 -3.59
C ILE A 211 5.10 -9.24 -3.89
N GLY A 212 4.60 -9.95 -2.87
CA GLY A 212 4.18 -11.35 -2.96
C GLY A 212 3.24 -11.68 -4.12
N ARG A 213 2.46 -10.70 -4.62
CA ARG A 213 1.63 -10.80 -5.82
C ARG A 213 2.35 -11.40 -7.03
N PHE A 214 3.62 -11.07 -7.27
CA PHE A 214 4.36 -11.60 -8.42
C PHE A 214 5.13 -12.89 -8.13
N ALA A 215 5.04 -13.44 -6.92
CA ALA A 215 5.87 -14.56 -6.48
C ALA A 215 5.38 -15.94 -6.95
N TYR A 216 4.77 -16.04 -8.14
CA TYR A 216 4.19 -17.25 -8.71
C TYR A 216 4.92 -17.73 -9.97
N GLY A 217 4.90 -19.06 -10.19
CA GLY A 217 5.54 -19.68 -11.35
C GLY A 217 7.01 -19.23 -11.51
N ARG A 218 7.30 -18.61 -12.66
CA ARG A 218 8.64 -18.11 -13.02
C ARG A 218 8.90 -16.66 -12.58
N TRP A 219 7.84 -15.94 -12.18
CA TRP A 219 7.84 -14.52 -11.90
C TRP A 219 8.24 -14.23 -10.46
N GLY A 220 8.83 -13.04 -10.22
CA GLY A 220 9.32 -12.65 -8.90
C GLY A 220 10.41 -13.59 -8.34
N LYS A 221 11.02 -14.44 -9.18
CA LYS A 221 12.09 -15.35 -8.78
C LYS A 221 13.43 -14.70 -9.08
N VAL A 222 14.31 -14.69 -8.08
CA VAL A 222 15.70 -14.23 -8.22
C VAL A 222 16.48 -15.26 -9.02
N ARG A 223 17.00 -14.84 -10.17
CA ARG A 223 17.81 -15.63 -11.08
C ARG A 223 19.21 -15.04 -11.20
N SER A 224 20.17 -15.87 -11.58
CA SER A 224 21.54 -15.43 -11.85
C SER A 224 21.71 -15.26 -13.35
N HIS A 225 22.26 -14.12 -13.77
CA HIS A 225 22.75 -13.93 -15.13
C HIS A 225 24.20 -14.44 -15.25
N ASP A 226 25.03 -14.08 -14.26
CA ASP A 226 26.39 -14.57 -14.08
C ASP A 226 26.68 -14.74 -12.56
N ILE A 227 27.96 -14.85 -12.18
CA ILE A 227 28.38 -15.06 -10.79
C ILE A 227 28.00 -13.87 -9.88
N THR A 228 28.09 -12.64 -10.39
CA THR A 228 27.94 -11.39 -9.61
C THR A 228 26.67 -10.62 -9.96
N THR A 229 25.94 -11.06 -10.99
CA THR A 229 24.74 -10.40 -11.51
C THR A 229 23.50 -11.26 -11.29
N LEU A 230 22.54 -10.71 -10.56
CA LEU A 230 21.22 -11.29 -10.32
C LEU A 230 20.15 -10.49 -11.07
N TYR A 231 19.05 -11.12 -11.44
CA TYR A 231 17.89 -10.42 -12.00
C TYR A 231 16.56 -11.01 -11.52
N VAL A 232 15.51 -10.20 -11.66
CA VAL A 232 14.13 -10.55 -11.31
C VAL A 232 13.22 -10.02 -12.43
N ASP A 233 12.24 -10.85 -12.83
CA ASP A 233 11.22 -10.49 -13.80
C ASP A 233 9.88 -10.24 -13.11
N PHE A 234 9.29 -9.07 -13.36
CA PHE A 234 7.93 -8.70 -12.98
C PHE A 234 7.05 -8.58 -14.24
N PRO A 235 6.05 -9.45 -14.42
CA PRO A 235 5.24 -9.48 -15.63
C PRO A 235 4.29 -8.28 -15.73
N LYS A 236 4.03 -7.84 -16.97
CA LYS A 236 2.91 -6.97 -17.28
C LYS A 236 1.63 -7.81 -17.35
N GLU A 237 0.75 -7.65 -16.35
CA GLU A 237 -0.50 -8.41 -16.26
C GLU A 237 -1.62 -7.84 -17.13
N GLU A 238 -1.56 -6.55 -17.45
CA GLU A 238 -2.53 -5.89 -18.34
C GLU A 238 -2.28 -6.23 -19.82
N ALA A 239 -3.37 -6.50 -20.55
CA ALA A 239 -3.31 -6.84 -21.98
C ALA A 239 -2.87 -5.67 -22.87
N ALA A 240 -3.11 -4.43 -22.43
CA ALA A 240 -2.75 -3.23 -23.18
C ALA A 240 -1.22 -3.11 -23.35
N SER A 241 -0.76 -2.69 -24.53
CA SER A 241 0.66 -2.51 -24.87
C SER A 241 1.18 -1.10 -24.61
N ASN A 242 0.34 -0.20 -24.09
CA ASN A 242 0.71 1.17 -23.80
C ASN A 242 1.59 1.28 -22.53
N PRO A 243 2.36 2.37 -22.35
CA PRO A 243 3.17 2.56 -21.16
C PRO A 243 2.39 2.50 -19.84
N SER A 244 1.10 2.89 -19.84
CA SER A 244 0.28 2.85 -18.62
C SER A 244 0.06 1.43 -18.07
N ALA A 245 0.11 0.41 -18.93
CA ALA A 245 -0.03 -0.99 -18.53
C ALA A 245 1.16 -1.52 -17.71
N TYR A 246 2.32 -0.85 -17.72
CA TYR A 246 3.52 -1.26 -16.98
C TYR A 246 3.54 -0.80 -15.51
N ARG A 247 2.47 -0.15 -15.01
CA ARG A 247 2.43 0.50 -13.69
C ARG A 247 2.88 -0.40 -12.54
N GLN A 248 2.19 -1.52 -12.34
CA GLN A 248 2.38 -2.36 -11.15
C GLN A 248 3.73 -3.07 -11.13
N CYS A 249 4.17 -3.60 -12.29
CA CYS A 249 5.48 -4.23 -12.41
C CYS A 249 6.62 -3.23 -12.25
N LEU A 250 6.47 -2.01 -12.80
CA LEU A 250 7.49 -0.97 -12.69
C LEU A 250 7.57 -0.36 -11.28
N ARG A 251 6.43 -0.11 -10.62
CA ARG A 251 6.41 0.32 -9.22
C ARG A 251 7.12 -0.72 -8.34
N SER A 252 6.85 -2.00 -8.57
CA SER A 252 7.48 -3.11 -7.84
C SER A 252 8.99 -3.16 -8.07
N ALA A 253 9.44 -2.99 -9.32
CA ALA A 253 10.87 -2.91 -9.64
C ALA A 253 11.56 -1.72 -8.95
N LEU A 254 10.99 -0.52 -9.02
CA LEU A 254 11.56 0.66 -8.36
C LEU A 254 11.54 0.55 -6.83
N SER A 255 10.49 -0.04 -6.25
CA SER A 255 10.41 -0.29 -4.80
C SER A 255 11.50 -1.27 -4.35
N LEU A 256 11.74 -2.34 -5.11
CA LEU A 256 12.83 -3.29 -4.86
C LEU A 256 14.19 -2.60 -5.00
N ALA A 257 14.39 -1.79 -6.05
CA ALA A 257 15.62 -1.05 -6.28
C ALA A 257 15.95 -0.10 -5.12
N HIS A 258 14.96 0.67 -4.67
CA HIS A 258 15.07 1.57 -3.51
C HIS A 258 15.50 0.81 -2.26
N GLN A 259 14.81 -0.28 -1.92
CA GLN A 259 15.11 -1.06 -0.73
C GLN A 259 16.50 -1.67 -0.77
N MET A 260 16.89 -2.26 -1.90
CA MET A 260 18.21 -2.87 -2.02
C MET A 260 19.35 -1.85 -2.01
N ALA A 261 19.15 -0.65 -2.56
CA ALA A 261 20.15 0.41 -2.50
C ALA A 261 20.48 0.81 -1.05
N ILE A 262 19.47 0.89 -0.18
CA ILE A 262 19.65 1.23 1.24
C ILE A 262 20.19 0.05 2.04
N ARG A 263 19.60 -1.14 1.87
CA ARG A 263 20.06 -2.36 2.59
C ARG A 263 21.48 -2.73 2.24
N TRP A 264 21.90 -2.51 0.98
CA TRP A 264 23.30 -2.66 0.60
C TRP A 264 24.19 -1.73 1.43
N ALA A 265 23.87 -0.44 1.52
CA ALA A 265 24.65 0.53 2.27
C ALA A 265 24.71 0.23 3.78
N LEU A 266 23.66 -0.38 4.34
CA LEU A 266 23.60 -0.82 5.73
C LEU A 266 24.26 -2.19 5.97
N SER A 267 24.55 -2.94 4.91
CA SER A 267 25.12 -4.27 5.02
C SER A 267 26.56 -4.22 5.54
N ARG A 268 26.97 -5.26 6.28
CA ARG A 268 28.37 -5.46 6.68
C ARG A 268 29.33 -5.67 5.49
N HIS A 269 28.79 -5.93 4.30
CA HIS A 269 29.56 -6.24 3.11
C HIS A 269 29.93 -4.99 2.30
N TYR A 270 29.25 -3.87 2.55
CA TYR A 270 29.50 -2.60 1.90
C TYR A 270 30.86 -2.01 2.30
N THR A 271 31.61 -1.58 1.28
CA THR A 271 32.87 -0.84 1.41
C THR A 271 32.91 0.24 0.33
N GLN A 272 33.87 1.17 0.41
CA GLN A 272 34.06 2.16 -0.67
C GLN A 272 34.51 1.52 -2.00
N ASN A 273 35.04 0.29 -1.95
CA ASN A 273 35.53 -0.42 -3.12
C ASN A 273 34.50 -1.39 -3.70
N ARG A 274 33.43 -1.74 -2.97
CA ARG A 274 32.36 -2.61 -3.44
C ARG A 274 31.08 -1.80 -3.67
N PHE A 275 30.52 -1.89 -4.87
CA PHE A 275 29.34 -1.11 -5.23
C PHE A 275 28.29 -1.96 -5.93
N LEU A 276 27.03 -1.61 -5.68
CA LEU A 276 25.86 -2.24 -6.25
C LEU A 276 25.32 -1.35 -7.37
N SER A 277 25.20 -1.91 -8.57
CA SER A 277 24.47 -1.30 -9.68
C SER A 277 23.15 -2.02 -9.89
N ILE A 278 22.08 -1.25 -10.07
CA ILE A 278 20.71 -1.71 -10.25
C ILE A 278 20.20 -1.14 -11.57
N GLY A 279 19.87 -2.02 -12.51
CA GLY A 279 19.35 -1.65 -13.83
C GLY A 279 17.89 -2.07 -13.98
N ILE A 280 17.06 -1.19 -14.53
CA ILE A 280 15.64 -1.47 -14.79
C ILE A 280 15.37 -1.27 -16.28
N SER A 281 14.84 -2.32 -16.92
CA SER A 281 14.44 -2.30 -18.32
C SER A 281 13.00 -2.82 -18.47
N ALA A 282 12.20 -2.18 -19.32
CA ALA A 282 10.81 -2.53 -19.58
C ALA A 282 10.62 -2.92 -21.05
N GLY A 283 9.73 -3.87 -21.33
CA GLY A 283 9.44 -4.35 -22.69
C GLY A 283 9.32 -5.88 -22.77
N ALA A 284 9.55 -6.43 -23.96
CA ALA A 284 9.50 -7.86 -24.22
C ALA A 284 10.70 -8.60 -23.60
N PHE A 285 10.43 -9.61 -22.77
CA PHE A 285 11.46 -10.31 -21.99
C PHE A 285 12.59 -10.92 -22.83
N ASP A 286 12.27 -11.38 -24.05
CA ASP A 286 13.24 -12.01 -24.96
C ASP A 286 14.37 -11.05 -25.41
N GLY A 287 14.14 -9.74 -25.33
CA GLY A 287 15.10 -8.71 -25.73
C GLY A 287 15.66 -7.86 -24.59
N LEU A 288 15.22 -8.03 -23.34
CA LEU A 288 15.58 -7.09 -22.27
C LEU A 288 17.07 -7.12 -21.91
N ASP A 289 17.76 -8.25 -22.07
CA ASP A 289 19.18 -8.37 -21.74
C ASP A 289 20.07 -7.50 -22.64
N ASN A 290 19.63 -7.25 -23.88
CA ASN A 290 20.32 -6.35 -24.82
C ASN A 290 20.43 -4.92 -24.29
N TYR A 291 19.52 -4.51 -23.40
CA TYR A 291 19.48 -3.19 -22.80
C TYR A 291 19.92 -3.20 -21.34
N LEU A 292 19.59 -4.26 -20.59
CA LEU A 292 19.87 -4.37 -19.16
C LEU A 292 21.38 -4.46 -18.85
N LEU A 293 22.11 -5.31 -19.54
CA LEU A 293 23.54 -5.50 -19.26
C LEU A 293 24.37 -4.25 -19.57
N PRO A 294 24.13 -3.55 -20.71
CA PRO A 294 24.79 -2.27 -20.97
C PRO A 294 24.54 -1.24 -19.86
N ILE A 295 23.30 -1.05 -19.39
CA ILE A 295 23.04 -0.06 -18.33
C ILE A 295 23.68 -0.42 -16.99
N LEU A 296 23.82 -1.72 -16.66
CA LEU A 296 24.51 -2.16 -15.45
C LEU A 296 26.03 -1.87 -15.52
N SER A 297 26.63 -2.05 -16.69
CA SER A 297 28.06 -1.84 -16.91
C SER A 297 28.48 -0.39 -17.18
N ALA A 298 27.52 0.49 -17.48
CA ALA A 298 27.79 1.88 -17.86
C ALA A 298 28.51 2.66 -16.75
N LYS A 299 29.51 3.46 -17.14
CA LYS A 299 30.21 4.40 -16.26
C LYS A 299 29.44 5.71 -16.26
N LEU A 300 28.87 6.06 -15.12
CA LEU A 300 28.03 7.26 -14.95
C LEU A 300 28.65 8.19 -13.90
N PRO A 301 28.48 9.52 -14.03
CA PRO A 301 28.98 10.47 -13.04
C PRO A 301 28.45 10.18 -11.64
N GLY A 302 29.34 10.04 -10.65
CA GLY A 302 28.97 9.75 -9.26
C GLY A 302 28.50 8.32 -8.99
N ASP A 303 28.64 7.42 -9.97
CA ASP A 303 28.27 5.99 -9.87
C ASP A 303 26.87 5.72 -9.25
N PRO A 304 25.80 6.33 -9.79
CA PRO A 304 24.45 6.14 -9.28
C PRO A 304 24.04 4.66 -9.26
N ALA A 305 23.41 4.26 -8.16
CA ALA A 305 23.00 2.89 -7.93
C ALA A 305 21.87 2.46 -8.86
N ILE A 306 20.82 3.27 -9.03
CA ILE A 306 19.60 2.88 -9.75
C ILE A 306 19.52 3.55 -11.12
N ARG A 307 19.39 2.74 -12.18
CA ARG A 307 19.47 3.13 -13.58
C ARG A 307 18.27 2.59 -14.36
N LEU A 308 17.81 3.35 -15.35
CA LEU A 308 16.64 3.04 -16.17
C LEU A 308 16.97 3.20 -17.65
N THR A 309 16.39 2.32 -18.48
CA THR A 309 16.29 2.55 -19.92
C THR A 309 15.27 3.63 -20.25
N ASP A 310 15.32 4.20 -21.45
CA ASP A 310 14.41 5.27 -21.86
C ASP A 310 12.93 4.87 -21.80
N PHE A 311 12.59 3.67 -22.29
CA PHE A 311 11.22 3.18 -22.23
C PHE A 311 10.75 2.92 -20.79
N ALA A 312 11.61 2.39 -19.91
CA ALA A 312 11.28 2.24 -18.49
C ALA A 312 11.03 3.60 -17.82
N ARG A 313 11.83 4.63 -18.16
CA ARG A 313 11.58 6.01 -17.71
C ARG A 313 10.22 6.51 -18.21
N GLN A 314 9.89 6.36 -19.48
CA GLN A 314 8.63 6.85 -20.02
C GLN A 314 7.43 6.18 -19.33
N CYS A 315 7.53 4.87 -19.09
CA CYS A 315 6.54 4.14 -18.30
C CYS A 315 6.44 4.68 -16.87
N ALA A 316 7.55 5.05 -16.23
CA ALA A 316 7.54 5.63 -14.88
C ALA A 316 6.83 6.98 -14.86
N LEU A 317 7.11 7.86 -15.83
CA LEU A 317 6.53 9.20 -15.92
C LEU A 317 5.02 9.17 -16.21
N ILE A 318 4.58 8.36 -17.18
CA ILE A 318 3.15 8.24 -17.54
C ILE A 318 2.32 7.65 -16.39
N ASN A 319 2.91 6.74 -15.62
CA ASN A 319 2.27 6.12 -14.47
C ASN A 319 2.49 6.87 -13.15
N ASP A 320 3.09 8.06 -13.22
CA ASP A 320 3.26 8.92 -12.07
C ASP A 320 4.09 8.31 -10.93
N ILE A 321 5.01 7.39 -11.27
CA ILE A 321 5.89 6.74 -10.31
C ILE A 321 6.97 7.73 -9.88
N ARG A 322 7.01 8.03 -8.58
CA ARG A 322 7.69 9.20 -8.00
C ARG A 322 9.20 9.04 -7.80
N ALA A 323 9.91 8.71 -8.87
CA ALA A 323 11.37 8.73 -8.95
C ALA A 323 11.87 10.07 -9.52
N LEU A 324 12.90 10.64 -8.91
CA LEU A 324 13.59 11.83 -9.41
C LEU A 324 14.79 11.43 -10.25
N LEU A 325 14.72 11.75 -11.53
CA LEU A 325 15.75 11.39 -12.49
C LEU A 325 16.72 12.54 -12.74
N PHE A 326 17.98 12.23 -13.02
CA PHE A 326 18.92 13.23 -13.49
C PHE A 326 18.48 13.76 -14.87
N PRO A 327 18.49 15.08 -15.10
CA PRO A 327 17.87 15.66 -16.30
C PRO A 327 18.72 15.52 -17.57
N ALA A 328 20.03 15.28 -17.44
CA ALA A 328 20.92 15.09 -18.58
C ALA A 328 21.37 13.62 -18.68
N PRO A 329 20.65 12.76 -19.42
CA PRO A 329 20.98 11.34 -19.50
C PRO A 329 22.32 11.11 -20.22
N THR A 330 22.86 9.90 -20.09
CA THR A 330 24.05 9.48 -20.82
C THR A 330 23.64 8.58 -21.97
N GLU A 331 24.16 8.85 -23.15
CA GLU A 331 23.91 8.05 -24.35
C GLU A 331 25.10 7.12 -24.61
N ILE A 332 24.82 5.84 -24.85
CA ILE A 332 25.83 4.85 -25.23
C ILE A 332 25.44 4.16 -26.54
N THR A 333 26.42 3.77 -27.34
CA THR A 333 26.19 3.00 -28.57
C THR A 333 26.26 1.50 -28.27
N LEU A 334 25.22 0.77 -28.66
CA LEU A 334 25.15 -0.68 -28.57
C LEU A 334 25.88 -1.34 -29.75
N PHE A 335 26.08 -2.66 -29.68
CA PHE A 335 26.86 -3.42 -30.68
C PHE A 335 26.25 -3.35 -32.10
N ASN A 336 24.94 -3.14 -32.20
CA ASN A 336 24.17 -3.02 -33.43
C ASN A 336 24.10 -1.57 -33.96
N ASN A 337 24.90 -0.64 -33.41
CA ASN A 337 24.85 0.81 -33.65
C ASN A 337 23.55 1.49 -33.21
N GLU A 338 22.67 0.80 -32.47
CA GLU A 338 21.54 1.43 -31.79
C GLU A 338 22.06 2.30 -30.65
N SER A 339 21.39 3.42 -30.42
CA SER A 339 21.70 4.28 -29.30
C SER A 339 20.82 3.96 -28.10
N LEU A 340 21.45 3.79 -26.93
CA LEU A 340 20.76 3.57 -25.66
C LEU A 340 20.96 4.76 -24.75
N THR A 341 19.86 5.45 -24.43
CA THR A 341 19.82 6.51 -23.45
C THR A 341 19.62 5.93 -22.04
N ILE A 342 20.54 6.28 -21.13
CA ILE A 342 20.57 5.83 -19.75
C ILE A 342 20.18 6.98 -18.84
N TRP A 343 19.12 6.75 -18.08
CA TRP A 343 18.64 7.63 -17.02
C TRP A 343 18.99 7.03 -15.67
N TRP A 344 19.19 7.86 -14.64
CA TRP A 344 19.42 7.35 -13.29
C TRP A 344 18.69 8.16 -12.25
N VAL A 345 18.39 7.48 -11.15
CA VAL A 345 17.66 8.04 -10.02
C VAL A 345 18.62 8.82 -9.13
N MET A 346 18.35 10.11 -8.98
CA MET A 346 19.04 11.01 -8.05
C MET A 346 18.37 11.04 -6.68
N GLY A 347 17.09 10.65 -6.62
CA GLY A 347 16.30 10.58 -5.40
C GLY A 347 14.95 9.92 -5.66
N VAL A 348 14.25 9.55 -4.61
CA VAL A 348 12.86 9.10 -4.68
C VAL A 348 12.02 9.93 -3.71
N TRP A 349 10.75 10.18 -4.02
CA TRP A 349 9.82 10.82 -3.09
C TRP A 349 9.42 9.84 -1.97
N SER A 350 10.39 9.35 -1.21
CA SER A 350 10.17 8.31 -0.23
C SER A 350 9.38 8.75 0.99
N THR A 351 9.35 10.06 1.28
CA THR A 351 8.51 10.63 2.34
C THR A 351 7.04 10.26 2.18
N LEU A 352 6.55 10.03 0.95
CA LEU A 352 5.14 9.75 0.69
C LEU A 352 4.90 8.43 -0.07
N TYR A 353 5.82 7.97 -0.93
CA TYR A 353 5.50 6.92 -1.91
C TYR A 353 6.26 5.60 -1.74
N PHE A 354 7.41 5.60 -1.06
CA PHE A 354 8.23 4.40 -0.90
C PHE A 354 8.18 3.92 0.55
N ASP A 355 7.99 2.63 0.78
CA ASP A 355 7.88 2.09 2.15
C ASP A 355 9.18 2.22 2.94
N PHE A 356 9.09 2.07 4.26
CA PHE A 356 10.26 2.08 5.13
C PHE A 356 11.20 0.91 4.85
N VAL A 357 12.49 1.14 5.07
CA VAL A 357 13.47 0.06 5.12
C VAL A 357 13.39 -0.57 6.52
N PRO A 358 13.07 -1.87 6.66
CA PRO A 358 12.85 -2.50 7.96
C PRO A 358 14.01 -2.32 8.95
N ASP A 359 15.25 -2.37 8.47
CA ASP A 359 16.46 -2.16 9.28
C ASP A 359 16.45 -0.80 10.00
N LEU A 360 15.87 0.24 9.39
CA LEU A 360 15.76 1.58 9.99
C LEU A 360 14.64 1.66 11.04
N LEU A 361 13.58 0.87 10.88
CA LEU A 361 12.50 0.82 11.87
C LEU A 361 12.93 0.15 13.16
N VAL A 362 13.84 -0.84 13.10
CA VAL A 362 14.34 -1.53 14.29
C VAL A 362 15.62 -0.90 14.87
N ASP A 363 16.18 0.10 14.20
CA ASP A 363 17.34 0.84 14.71
C ASP A 363 16.98 1.64 15.96
N LYS A 364 17.68 1.32 17.06
CA LYS A 364 17.47 1.96 18.37
C LYS A 364 17.77 3.46 18.34
N ALA A 365 18.78 3.94 17.60
CA ALA A 365 19.09 5.38 17.57
C ALA A 365 17.97 6.19 16.90
N LEU A 366 17.15 5.54 16.08
CA LEU A 366 16.05 6.17 15.35
C LEU A 366 14.71 6.06 16.08
N GLY A 367 14.64 5.40 17.25
CA GLY A 367 13.42 5.21 18.02
C GLY A 367 12.73 6.53 18.43
N ALA A 368 11.45 6.46 18.80
CA ALA A 368 10.64 7.62 19.16
C ALA A 368 10.78 8.03 20.64
N ASP A 369 11.34 7.17 21.48
CA ASP A 369 11.49 7.38 22.92
C ASP A 369 12.69 8.29 23.26
N SER A 370 12.73 8.74 24.52
CA SER A 370 13.76 9.65 25.03
C SER A 370 15.16 9.04 25.07
N GLU A 371 15.29 7.71 25.24
CA GLU A 371 16.61 7.05 25.27
C GLU A 371 17.20 7.02 23.86
N SER A 372 16.38 6.69 22.87
CA SER A 372 16.71 6.79 21.45
C SER A 372 17.11 8.21 21.06
N ALA A 373 16.42 9.22 21.59
CA ALA A 373 16.79 10.63 21.39
C ALA A 373 18.17 10.96 21.98
N ALA A 374 18.41 10.57 23.23
CA ALA A 374 19.71 10.78 23.87
C ALA A 374 20.85 10.06 23.13
N LEU A 375 20.63 8.84 22.66
CA LEU A 375 21.60 8.07 21.88
C LEU A 375 21.94 8.80 20.57
N PHE A 376 20.92 9.21 19.82
CA PHE A 376 21.09 9.96 18.57
C PHE A 376 21.91 11.24 18.77
N THR A 377 21.56 12.05 19.79
CA THR A 377 22.26 13.30 20.07
C THR A 377 23.70 13.05 20.51
N ALA A 378 23.96 12.01 21.32
CA ALA A 378 25.31 11.64 21.74
C ALA A 378 26.18 11.14 20.57
N THR A 379 25.57 10.48 19.58
CA THR A 379 26.26 10.06 18.34
C THR A 379 26.62 11.26 17.45
N LEU A 380 25.72 12.25 17.31
CA LEU A 380 25.99 13.46 16.50
C LEU A 380 26.97 14.43 17.16
N TYR A 381 26.93 14.56 18.49
CA TYR A 381 27.74 15.52 19.24
C TYR A 381 28.60 14.86 20.31
N PRO A 382 29.52 13.94 19.92
CA PRO A 382 30.30 13.15 20.87
C PRO A 382 31.27 13.98 21.72
N SER A 383 31.59 15.20 21.29
CA SER A 383 32.44 16.15 22.01
C SER A 383 31.68 17.01 23.03
N ILE A 384 30.35 17.11 22.91
CA ILE A 384 29.50 17.95 23.77
C ILE A 384 28.76 17.08 24.78
N ILE A 385 28.30 15.89 24.37
CA ILE A 385 27.49 14.99 25.18
C ILE A 385 28.24 13.68 25.41
N GLN A 386 28.55 13.39 26.67
CA GLN A 386 29.10 12.09 27.06
C GLN A 386 27.94 11.10 27.23
N ALA A 387 27.88 10.08 26.38
CA ALA A 387 26.94 8.98 26.54
C ALA A 387 27.19 8.27 27.88
N ARG A 388 26.11 7.93 28.60
CA ARG A 388 26.20 7.14 29.85
C ARG A 388 26.74 5.73 29.63
N ASP A 389 26.59 5.20 28.42
CA ASP A 389 26.97 3.84 28.05
C ASP A 389 27.90 3.88 26.82
N ARG A 390 29.20 3.63 27.03
CA ARG A 390 30.20 3.67 25.94
C ARG A 390 30.02 2.50 24.97
N ASP A 391 29.55 1.35 25.46
CA ASP A 391 29.39 0.14 24.65
C ASP A 391 28.24 0.26 23.64
N ALA A 392 27.19 1.05 23.95
CA ALA A 392 26.10 1.35 23.03
C ALA A 392 26.50 2.33 21.91
N LYS A 393 27.54 3.14 22.12
CA LYS A 393 28.05 4.13 21.15
C LYS A 393 28.84 3.48 20.02
N ASP A 394 29.50 2.35 20.29
CA ASP A 394 30.40 1.67 19.37
C ASP A 394 29.72 0.58 18.52
N GLN A 395 28.44 0.29 18.78
CA GLN A 395 27.68 -0.63 17.93
C GLN A 395 27.33 0.02 16.57
N PRO A 396 27.65 -0.61 15.44
CA PRO A 396 27.26 -0.13 14.13
C PRO A 396 25.74 0.01 14.03
N ASN A 397 25.27 1.17 13.61
CA ASN A 397 23.86 1.49 13.40
C ASN A 397 23.71 2.36 12.15
N ALA A 398 22.48 2.61 11.69
CA ALA A 398 22.23 3.36 10.47
C ALA A 398 22.81 4.79 10.52
N LEU A 399 22.74 5.45 11.68
CA LEU A 399 23.27 6.79 11.87
C LEU A 399 24.80 6.82 11.72
N THR A 400 25.51 5.94 12.43
CA THR A 400 26.97 5.84 12.36
C THR A 400 27.45 5.44 10.96
N THR A 401 26.72 4.55 10.27
CA THR A 401 26.96 4.20 8.87
C THR A 401 26.81 5.41 7.95
N PHE A 402 25.73 6.19 8.09
CA PHE A 402 25.54 7.41 7.32
C PHE A 402 26.62 8.46 7.59
N LEU A 403 27.00 8.67 8.85
CA LEU A 403 28.06 9.62 9.22
C LEU A 403 29.44 9.21 8.66
N ARG A 404 29.69 7.91 8.47
CA ARG A 404 30.90 7.41 7.80
C ARG A 404 30.87 7.64 6.29
N TYR A 405 29.69 7.63 5.69
CA TYR A 405 29.48 7.75 4.24
C TYR A 405 28.38 8.79 3.89
N PRO A 406 28.57 10.08 4.23
CA PRO A 406 27.52 11.09 4.16
C PRO A 406 27.10 11.43 2.71
N HIS A 407 27.90 11.02 1.71
CA HIS A 407 27.58 11.16 0.30
C HIS A 407 26.42 10.26 -0.16
N ASN A 408 26.03 9.25 0.63
CA ASN A 408 24.84 8.44 0.36
C ASN A 408 23.58 9.20 0.81
N SER A 409 23.13 10.15 -0.01
CA SER A 409 21.94 10.97 0.26
C SER A 409 20.66 10.13 0.37
N LEU A 410 20.56 9.01 -0.36
CA LEU A 410 19.41 8.10 -0.27
C LEU A 410 19.28 7.50 1.14
N LEU A 411 20.38 7.03 1.74
CA LEU A 411 20.37 6.56 3.14
C LEU A 411 20.00 7.68 4.11
N GLY A 412 20.62 8.86 3.97
CA GLY A 412 20.30 10.02 4.82
C GLY A 412 18.83 10.42 4.74
N LEU A 413 18.23 10.40 3.54
CA LEU A 413 16.81 10.70 3.35
C LEU A 413 15.89 9.68 4.03
N GLU A 414 16.20 8.38 3.96
CA GLU A 414 15.40 7.37 4.66
C GLU A 414 15.53 7.48 6.19
N ILE A 415 16.70 7.84 6.71
CA ILE A 415 16.88 8.14 8.13
C ILE A 415 16.02 9.36 8.52
N ALA A 416 16.13 10.46 7.77
CA ALA A 416 15.35 11.68 8.04
C ALA A 416 13.84 11.44 7.95
N LYS A 417 13.38 10.65 6.97
CA LYS A 417 11.99 10.20 6.85
C LYS A 417 11.57 9.37 8.06
N THR A 418 12.38 8.42 8.51
CA THR A 418 12.07 7.58 9.68
C THR A 418 11.87 8.44 10.93
N LEU A 419 12.77 9.41 11.15
CA LEU A 419 12.66 10.39 12.25
C LEU A 419 11.43 11.30 12.08
N TYR A 420 11.14 11.76 10.87
CA TYR A 420 9.93 12.54 10.56
C TYR A 420 8.65 11.79 10.93
N TYR A 421 8.55 10.52 10.55
CA TYR A 421 7.42 9.65 10.90
C TYR A 421 7.36 9.25 12.37
N ARG A 422 8.43 9.51 13.14
CA ARG A 422 8.47 9.39 14.60
C ARG A 422 8.31 10.74 15.31
N ARG A 423 7.95 11.80 14.59
CA ARG A 423 7.84 13.19 15.08
C ARG A 423 9.11 13.75 15.73
N ARG A 424 10.28 13.17 15.39
CA ARG A 424 11.61 13.67 15.79
C ARG A 424 12.10 14.69 14.76
N PHE A 425 11.37 15.80 14.63
CA PHE A 425 11.56 16.76 13.54
C PHE A 425 12.92 17.46 13.56
N TRP A 426 13.43 17.82 14.74
CA TRP A 426 14.74 18.44 14.87
C TRP A 426 15.87 17.48 14.49
N ASP A 427 15.77 16.22 14.90
CA ASP A 427 16.74 15.18 14.53
C ASP A 427 16.74 14.91 13.02
N ALA A 428 15.55 14.86 12.41
CA ALA A 428 15.42 14.78 10.95
C ALA A 428 16.09 15.97 10.27
N ASN A 429 15.89 17.20 10.79
CA ASN A 429 16.50 18.41 10.25
C ASN A 429 18.03 18.40 10.32
N GLU A 430 18.61 17.80 11.36
CA GLU A 430 20.06 17.63 11.50
C GLU A 430 20.65 16.72 10.42
N ILE A 431 19.97 15.61 10.11
CA ILE A 431 20.37 14.73 8.99
C ILE A 431 20.28 15.47 7.66
N LEU A 432 19.18 16.20 7.44
CA LEU A 432 19.00 16.99 6.22
C LEU A 432 20.07 18.08 6.08
N ARG A 433 20.52 18.70 7.17
CA ARG A 433 21.63 19.67 7.14
C ARG A 433 22.90 19.05 6.56
N ILE A 434 23.22 17.80 6.92
CA ILE A 434 24.40 17.10 6.41
C ILE A 434 24.25 16.87 4.90
N ILE A 435 23.11 16.36 4.45
CA ILE A 435 22.83 16.15 3.01
C ILE A 435 22.97 17.47 2.24
N LEU A 436 22.36 18.54 2.75
CA LEU A 436 22.35 19.85 2.11
C LEU A 436 23.71 20.57 2.15
N SER A 437 24.62 20.15 3.01
CA SER A 437 26.01 20.64 2.99
C SER A 437 26.82 20.08 1.82
N LEU A 438 26.43 18.91 1.30
CA LEU A 438 27.05 18.26 0.14
C LEU A 438 26.37 18.67 -1.17
N ASP A 439 25.04 18.69 -1.18
CA ASP A 439 24.23 19.16 -2.30
C ASP A 439 23.16 20.14 -1.81
N PRO A 440 23.42 21.46 -1.84
CA PRO A 440 22.45 22.45 -1.40
C PRO A 440 21.21 22.51 -2.29
N THR A 441 21.24 21.93 -3.50
CA THR A 441 20.14 21.91 -4.47
C THR A 441 19.31 20.63 -4.45
N HIS A 442 19.58 19.73 -3.50
CA HIS A 442 18.88 18.46 -3.39
C HIS A 442 17.38 18.64 -3.11
N LEU A 443 16.54 18.42 -4.12
CA LEU A 443 15.10 18.71 -4.09
C LEU A 443 14.36 18.02 -2.93
N ASN A 444 14.55 16.70 -2.76
CA ASN A 444 13.86 15.96 -1.69
C ASN A 444 14.27 16.39 -0.29
N ALA A 445 15.57 16.63 -0.05
CA ALA A 445 16.06 17.06 1.25
C ALA A 445 15.52 18.45 1.61
N ARG A 446 15.54 19.40 0.65
CA ARG A 446 14.93 20.73 0.82
C ARG A 446 13.42 20.65 1.06
N THR A 447 12.73 19.83 0.30
CA THR A 447 11.28 19.67 0.41
C THR A 447 10.90 19.03 1.75
N LEU A 448 11.63 18.01 2.21
CA LEU A 448 11.39 17.45 3.54
C LEU A 448 11.66 18.49 4.64
N ARG A 449 12.74 19.28 4.54
CA ARG A 449 13.03 20.37 5.50
C ARG A 449 11.92 21.41 5.56
N MET A 450 11.37 21.77 4.39
CA MET A 450 10.20 22.64 4.26
C MET A 450 8.97 22.05 4.97
N ILE A 451 8.71 20.75 4.82
CA ILE A 451 7.61 20.03 5.49
C ILE A 451 7.84 19.96 7.01
N LEU A 452 9.07 19.77 7.47
CA LEU A 452 9.41 19.80 8.90
C LEU A 452 9.05 21.13 9.53
N PHE A 453 9.43 22.25 8.90
CA PHE A 453 9.08 23.58 9.40
C PHE A 453 7.57 23.82 9.44
N ARG A 454 6.82 23.30 8.46
CA ARG A 454 5.34 23.35 8.50
C ARG A 454 4.79 22.60 9.72
N ASN A 455 5.24 21.38 9.99
CA ASN A 455 4.77 20.60 11.14
C ASN A 455 5.17 21.27 12.47
N LEU A 456 6.40 21.78 12.57
CA LEU A 456 6.85 22.57 13.71
C LEU A 456 6.01 23.85 13.91
N ALA A 457 5.55 24.49 12.83
CA ALA A 457 4.66 25.64 12.92
C ALA A 457 3.28 25.28 13.50
N VAL A 458 2.72 24.14 13.08
CA VAL A 458 1.43 23.63 13.58
C VAL A 458 1.51 23.30 15.07
N GLU A 459 2.64 22.76 15.54
CA GLU A 459 2.89 22.41 16.94
C GLU A 459 3.47 23.55 17.79
N ALA A 460 3.68 24.73 17.20
CA ALA A 460 4.32 25.84 17.88
C ALA A 460 3.47 26.32 19.09
N PRO A 461 4.10 26.74 20.20
CA PRO A 461 3.37 27.18 21.40
C PRO A 461 2.69 28.55 21.23
N SER A 462 3.12 29.39 20.29
CA SER A 462 2.56 30.73 20.04
C SER A 462 2.39 31.02 18.55
N HIS A 463 1.59 32.04 18.21
CA HIS A 463 1.37 32.54 16.85
C HIS A 463 2.61 33.16 16.25
N SER A 464 3.33 33.97 17.01
CA SER A 464 4.61 34.52 16.56
C SER A 464 5.63 33.44 16.21
N ILE A 465 5.76 32.38 17.03
CA ILE A 465 6.68 31.27 16.74
C ILE A 465 6.22 30.49 15.50
N ALA A 466 4.91 30.24 15.37
CA ALA A 466 4.35 29.58 14.19
C ALA A 466 4.65 30.38 12.90
N GLU A 467 4.47 31.70 12.93
CA GLU A 467 4.78 32.58 11.79
C GLU A 467 6.25 32.49 11.41
N GLY A 468 7.18 32.54 12.37
CA GLY A 468 8.61 32.35 12.09
C GLY A 468 8.93 31.00 11.45
N MET A 469 8.27 29.92 11.86
CA MET A 469 8.45 28.60 11.25
C MET A 469 7.86 28.52 9.83
N PHE A 470 6.69 29.15 9.58
CA PHE A 470 6.15 29.27 8.22
C PHE A 470 7.06 30.09 7.31
N GLU A 471 7.67 31.17 7.81
CA GLU A 471 8.67 31.94 7.08
C GLU A 471 9.87 31.10 6.65
N GLN A 472 10.41 30.26 7.54
CA GLN A 472 11.47 29.31 7.18
C GLN A 472 11.02 28.34 6.08
N ALA A 473 9.80 27.82 6.15
CA ALA A 473 9.24 26.97 5.11
C ALA A 473 9.10 27.72 3.76
N TYR A 474 8.71 28.99 3.77
CA TYR A 474 8.65 29.83 2.57
C TYR A 474 10.03 30.11 1.98
N LEU A 475 11.04 30.30 2.82
CA LEU A 475 12.42 30.48 2.38
C LEU A 475 12.96 29.22 1.70
N GLU A 476 12.68 28.02 2.23
CA GLU A 476 13.02 26.76 1.54
C GLU A 476 12.33 26.67 0.19
N ALA A 477 11.02 26.93 0.13
CA ALA A 477 10.27 26.87 -1.11
C ALA A 477 10.76 27.88 -2.15
N GLY A 478 11.17 29.07 -1.70
CA GLY A 478 11.77 30.10 -2.54
C GLY A 478 13.16 29.71 -3.04
N PHE A 479 13.98 29.06 -2.20
CA PHE A 479 15.27 28.51 -2.60
C PHE A 479 15.11 27.43 -3.67
N ILE A 480 14.21 26.47 -3.46
CA ILE A 480 13.94 25.38 -4.40
C ILE A 480 13.57 25.95 -5.78
N LYS A 481 12.62 26.89 -5.85
CA LYS A 481 12.19 27.49 -7.12
C LYS A 481 13.28 28.21 -7.89
N ARG A 482 14.26 28.79 -7.19
CA ARG A 482 15.34 29.57 -7.82
C ARG A 482 16.52 28.70 -8.24
N ASN A 483 16.74 27.56 -7.58
CA ASN A 483 18.01 26.83 -7.69
C ASN A 483 17.86 25.36 -8.13
N CYS A 484 16.69 24.73 -7.95
CA CYS A 484 16.48 23.36 -8.41
C CYS A 484 16.09 23.36 -9.90
N GLN A 485 16.67 22.44 -10.67
CA GLN A 485 16.56 22.39 -12.13
C GLN A 485 15.17 22.00 -12.63
N TYR A 486 14.46 21.17 -11.87
CA TYR A 486 13.09 20.74 -12.18
C TYR A 486 12.29 20.63 -10.89
N LEU A 487 10.98 20.75 -11.03
CA LEU A 487 10.02 20.69 -9.94
C LEU A 487 8.95 19.65 -10.28
N THR A 488 8.31 19.08 -9.27
CA THR A 488 7.27 18.05 -9.46
C THR A 488 5.95 18.51 -8.85
N GLU A 489 4.88 17.78 -9.17
CA GLU A 489 3.59 17.95 -8.50
C GLU A 489 3.74 17.91 -6.98
N ASP A 490 4.54 16.97 -6.45
CA ASP A 490 4.73 16.77 -5.02
C ASP A 490 5.31 18.01 -4.33
N PHE A 491 6.33 18.63 -4.92
CA PHE A 491 6.88 19.88 -4.41
C PHE A 491 5.80 20.98 -4.35
N TYR A 492 5.06 21.19 -5.43
CA TYR A 492 4.02 22.22 -5.47
C TYR A 492 2.87 21.92 -4.50
N CYS A 493 2.45 20.67 -4.39
CA CYS A 493 1.46 20.25 -3.39
C CYS A 493 1.95 20.56 -1.98
N GLU A 494 3.16 20.13 -1.62
CA GLU A 494 3.70 20.37 -0.28
C GLU A 494 3.89 21.86 0.02
N GLN A 495 4.28 22.65 -0.99
CA GLN A 495 4.34 24.10 -0.84
C GLN A 495 2.95 24.71 -0.61
N ALA A 496 1.95 24.33 -1.40
CA ALA A 496 0.59 24.83 -1.26
C ALA A 496 0.00 24.46 0.12
N VAL A 497 0.34 23.27 0.62
CA VAL A 497 -0.04 22.80 1.96
C VAL A 497 0.58 23.67 3.07
N ILE A 498 1.72 24.33 2.88
CA ILE A 498 2.24 25.33 3.85
C ILE A 498 1.26 26.49 4.01
N PHE A 499 0.81 27.06 2.90
CA PHE A 499 -0.15 28.16 2.91
C PHE A 499 -1.49 27.71 3.49
N LEU A 500 -1.96 26.51 3.13
CA LEU A 500 -3.17 25.93 3.69
C LEU A 500 -3.04 25.73 5.22
N ALA A 501 -1.93 25.17 5.70
CA ALA A 501 -1.67 25.00 7.13
C ALA A 501 -1.59 26.35 7.86
N GLN A 502 -0.99 27.38 7.25
CA GLN A 502 -0.98 28.72 7.84
C GLN A 502 -2.40 29.29 7.97
N ALA A 503 -3.22 29.18 6.92
CA ALA A 503 -4.61 29.63 6.93
C ALA A 503 -5.40 28.91 8.04
N MET A 504 -5.33 27.58 8.07
CA MET A 504 -6.09 26.76 9.00
C MET A 504 -5.61 26.90 10.45
N LEU A 505 -4.31 27.04 10.70
CA LEU A 505 -3.78 27.31 12.06
C LEU A 505 -4.22 28.69 12.55
N THR A 506 -4.15 29.71 11.69
CA THR A 506 -4.59 31.08 12.03
C THR A 506 -6.08 31.08 12.36
N LEU A 507 -6.89 30.42 11.54
CA LEU A 507 -8.33 30.25 11.78
C LEU A 507 -8.60 29.53 13.11
N ARG A 508 -7.90 28.43 13.40
CA ARG A 508 -8.05 27.68 14.65
C ARG A 508 -7.78 28.56 15.87
N ARG A 509 -6.69 29.33 15.85
CA ARG A 509 -6.32 30.21 16.96
C ARG A 509 -7.30 31.36 17.14
N LEU A 510 -7.72 31.97 16.03
CA LEU A 510 -8.71 33.05 16.04
C LEU A 510 -10.05 32.58 16.62
N ARG A 511 -10.50 31.40 16.21
CA ARG A 511 -11.71 30.75 16.76
C ARG A 511 -11.56 30.48 18.24
N ALA A 512 -10.47 29.82 18.66
CA ALA A 512 -10.23 29.49 20.06
C ALA A 512 -10.20 30.73 20.97
N GLY A 513 -9.65 31.84 20.48
CA GLY A 513 -9.64 33.13 21.18
C GLY A 513 -10.89 33.99 20.93
N ARG A 514 -11.96 33.44 20.34
CA ARG A 514 -13.24 34.12 20.06
C ARG A 514 -13.08 35.46 19.32
N GLY A 515 -12.19 35.49 18.32
CA GLY A 515 -11.86 36.68 17.53
C GLY A 515 -10.57 37.39 17.94
N ALA A 516 -9.85 36.88 18.95
CA ALA A 516 -8.51 37.34 19.30
C ALA A 516 -7.46 36.24 19.11
N ILE A 517 -6.23 36.65 18.82
CA ILE A 517 -5.05 35.78 18.92
C ILE A 517 -4.12 36.41 19.93
N GLU A 518 -3.80 35.69 21.00
CA GLU A 518 -2.88 36.16 22.06
C GLU A 518 -3.27 37.52 22.66
N GLY A 519 -4.58 37.79 22.74
CA GLY A 519 -5.14 39.05 23.27
C GLY A 519 -5.25 40.18 22.24
N GLU A 520 -4.74 40.00 21.02
CA GLU A 520 -4.91 40.97 19.93
C GLU A 520 -6.26 40.77 19.22
N TYR A 521 -7.19 41.70 19.43
CA TYR A 521 -8.50 41.74 18.77
C TYR A 521 -8.40 42.46 17.42
N ASN A 522 -7.96 41.74 16.41
CA ASN A 522 -7.82 42.25 15.05
C ASN A 522 -8.37 41.26 14.01
N THR A 523 -9.62 40.84 14.20
CA THR A 523 -10.32 39.85 13.39
C THR A 523 -10.19 40.11 11.88
N GLU A 524 -10.36 41.35 11.43
CA GLU A 524 -10.29 41.70 10.00
C GLU A 524 -8.89 41.58 9.41
N HIS A 525 -7.84 41.83 10.19
CA HIS A 525 -6.46 41.56 9.76
C HIS A 525 -6.21 40.07 9.60
N PHE A 526 -6.63 39.26 10.59
CA PHE A 526 -6.45 37.81 10.54
C PHE A 526 -7.28 37.16 9.42
N LYS A 527 -8.53 37.61 9.19
CA LYS A 527 -9.33 37.20 8.03
C LYS A 527 -8.61 37.46 6.71
N ARG A 528 -8.04 38.66 6.53
CA ARG A 528 -7.25 38.99 5.33
C ARG A 528 -6.02 38.08 5.17
N LYS A 529 -5.32 37.77 6.26
CA LYS A 529 -4.20 36.80 6.24
C LYS A 529 -4.67 35.40 5.83
N ILE A 530 -5.79 34.91 6.38
CA ILE A 530 -6.38 33.60 6.05
C ILE A 530 -6.71 33.52 4.56
N TYR A 531 -7.45 34.50 4.03
CA TYR A 531 -7.81 34.51 2.61
C TYR A 531 -6.60 34.64 1.68
N ALA A 532 -5.63 35.49 2.02
CA ALA A 532 -4.41 35.61 1.24
C ALA A 532 -3.63 34.29 1.17
N ALA A 533 -3.55 33.55 2.28
CA ALA A 533 -2.92 32.24 2.32
C ALA A 533 -3.71 31.20 1.47
N LEU A 534 -5.04 31.17 1.56
CA LEU A 534 -5.88 30.29 0.72
C LEU A 534 -5.73 30.61 -0.77
N ASP A 535 -5.68 31.88 -1.16
CA ASP A 535 -5.48 32.28 -2.57
C ASP A 535 -4.09 31.88 -3.09
N LYS A 536 -3.05 31.96 -2.23
CA LYS A 536 -1.72 31.44 -2.57
C LYS A 536 -1.72 29.91 -2.68
N ALA A 537 -2.40 29.20 -1.78
CA ALA A 537 -2.52 27.75 -1.85
C ALA A 537 -3.17 27.33 -3.18
N GLU A 538 -4.31 27.92 -3.55
CA GLU A 538 -5.00 27.68 -4.83
C GLU A 538 -4.06 27.91 -6.03
N SER A 539 -3.40 29.06 -6.09
CA SER A 539 -2.48 29.40 -7.18
C SER A 539 -1.34 28.39 -7.33
N VAL A 540 -0.82 27.87 -6.22
CA VAL A 540 0.26 26.88 -6.24
C VAL A 540 -0.27 25.49 -6.59
N PHE A 541 -1.45 25.09 -6.12
CA PHE A 541 -2.05 23.81 -6.53
C PHE A 541 -2.28 23.74 -8.04
N TRP A 542 -2.70 24.84 -8.68
CA TRP A 542 -2.79 24.88 -10.15
C TRP A 542 -1.47 24.59 -10.85
N LYS A 543 -0.33 25.02 -10.29
CA LYS A 543 1.00 24.67 -10.84
C LYS A 543 1.28 23.17 -10.72
N GLY A 544 0.83 22.55 -9.62
CA GLY A 544 0.87 21.10 -9.45
C GLY A 544 0.04 20.37 -10.50
N VAL A 545 -1.18 20.85 -10.79
CA VAL A 545 -2.03 20.31 -11.86
C VAL A 545 -1.37 20.45 -13.23
N THR A 546 -0.75 21.60 -13.54
CA THR A 546 -0.13 21.85 -14.86
C THR A 546 1.09 20.97 -15.14
N ILE A 547 1.88 20.62 -14.11
CA ILE A 547 3.12 19.87 -14.30
C ILE A 547 2.94 18.34 -14.23
N SER A 548 1.83 17.89 -13.63
CA SER A 548 1.55 16.47 -13.44
C SER A 548 0.82 15.87 -14.64
N PRO A 549 1.19 14.67 -15.12
CA PRO A 549 0.39 13.93 -16.09
C PRO A 549 -1.02 13.57 -15.59
N THR A 550 -1.20 13.43 -14.26
CA THR A 550 -2.47 12.98 -13.66
C THR A 550 -3.11 14.05 -12.75
N GLY A 551 -2.29 14.84 -12.05
CA GLY A 551 -2.72 15.91 -11.14
C GLY A 551 -3.54 15.43 -9.93
N ILE A 552 -3.59 14.12 -9.65
CA ILE A 552 -4.58 13.52 -8.75
C ILE A 552 -4.55 14.18 -7.36
N ARG A 553 -3.35 14.37 -6.80
CA ARG A 553 -3.19 14.94 -5.46
C ARG A 553 -3.50 16.43 -5.46
N ALA A 554 -2.97 17.15 -6.45
CA ALA A 554 -3.19 18.59 -6.59
C ALA A 554 -4.68 18.93 -6.77
N VAL A 555 -5.42 18.14 -7.56
CA VAL A 555 -6.85 18.32 -7.83
C VAL A 555 -7.69 18.15 -6.57
N TYR A 556 -7.43 17.13 -5.75
CA TYR A 556 -8.14 16.94 -4.48
C TYR A 556 -7.95 18.13 -3.54
N LEU A 557 -6.70 18.57 -3.38
CA LEU A 557 -6.37 19.66 -2.46
C LEU A 557 -6.83 21.02 -2.99
N LEU A 558 -6.85 21.23 -4.31
CA LEU A 558 -7.43 22.40 -4.95
C LEU A 558 -8.93 22.52 -4.66
N ASN A 559 -9.68 21.43 -4.84
CA ASN A 559 -11.10 21.38 -4.46
C ASN A 559 -11.28 21.73 -2.98
N SER A 560 -10.45 21.14 -2.12
CA SER A 560 -10.50 21.39 -0.68
C SER A 560 -10.32 22.88 -0.34
N VAL A 561 -9.32 23.54 -0.91
CA VAL A 561 -9.07 24.98 -0.70
C VAL A 561 -10.25 25.83 -1.19
N LYS A 562 -10.79 25.53 -2.38
CA LYS A 562 -11.91 26.31 -2.94
C LYS A 562 -13.17 26.15 -2.10
N VAL A 563 -13.46 24.93 -1.63
CA VAL A 563 -14.59 24.65 -0.71
C VAL A 563 -14.41 25.42 0.60
N ILE A 564 -13.26 25.28 1.28
CA ILE A 564 -12.98 26.01 2.54
C ILE A 564 -13.15 27.51 2.35
N ARG A 565 -12.55 28.07 1.28
CA ARG A 565 -12.65 29.50 1.02
C ARG A 565 -14.10 29.93 0.83
N ASN A 566 -14.92 29.13 0.14
CA ASN A 566 -16.31 29.48 -0.08
C ASN A 566 -17.13 29.35 1.21
N VAL A 567 -16.94 28.28 2.00
CA VAL A 567 -17.55 28.10 3.32
C VAL A 567 -17.30 29.32 4.22
N LEU A 568 -16.04 29.75 4.33
CA LEU A 568 -15.66 30.90 5.17
C LEU A 568 -16.27 32.23 4.69
N LYS A 569 -16.52 32.38 3.38
CA LYS A 569 -17.17 33.58 2.82
C LYS A 569 -18.66 33.65 3.10
N HIS A 570 -19.30 32.49 3.27
CA HIS A 570 -20.75 32.42 3.50
C HIS A 570 -21.12 32.70 4.94
N ASP A 571 -20.22 32.50 5.89
CA ASP A 571 -20.53 32.60 7.31
C ASP A 571 -19.37 33.19 8.15
N ASP A 572 -19.53 34.47 8.50
CA ASP A 572 -18.54 35.23 9.27
C ASP A 572 -18.39 34.73 10.71
N SER A 573 -19.41 34.06 11.26
CA SER A 573 -19.35 33.53 12.62
C SER A 573 -18.35 32.37 12.77
N LEU A 574 -17.93 31.76 11.66
CA LEU A 574 -16.93 30.70 11.64
C LEU A 574 -15.54 31.17 12.10
N PHE A 575 -15.27 32.47 12.12
CA PHE A 575 -14.00 33.02 12.60
C PHE A 575 -13.96 33.20 14.12
N THR A 576 -15.13 33.27 14.78
CA THR A 576 -15.25 33.63 16.20
C THR A 576 -15.92 32.55 17.05
N THR A 577 -16.54 31.54 16.44
CA THR A 577 -17.30 30.49 17.13
C THR A 577 -16.57 29.14 17.05
N PRO A 578 -15.81 28.74 18.09
CA PRO A 578 -15.06 27.47 18.11
C PRO A 578 -15.93 26.24 17.84
N GLU A 579 -17.16 26.23 18.35
CA GLU A 579 -18.03 25.06 18.40
C GLU A 579 -18.77 24.81 17.07
N LYS A 580 -18.77 25.79 16.16
CA LYS A 580 -19.51 25.72 14.90
C LYS A 580 -18.71 24.97 13.82
N PRO A 581 -19.22 23.88 13.22
CA PRO A 581 -18.45 23.12 12.22
C PRO A 581 -18.08 23.99 11.01
N LEU A 582 -16.92 23.71 10.39
CA LEU A 582 -16.54 24.34 9.13
C LEU A 582 -17.30 23.70 7.97
N ASP A 583 -18.54 24.16 7.79
CA ASP A 583 -19.49 23.63 6.83
C ASP A 583 -20.50 24.73 6.42
N CYS A 584 -21.25 24.51 5.35
CA CYS A 584 -22.31 25.42 4.90
C CYS A 584 -23.38 24.69 4.08
N ALA A 585 -24.38 25.44 3.61
CA ALA A 585 -25.45 24.93 2.78
C ALA A 585 -24.92 24.24 1.50
N PRO A 586 -25.61 23.19 0.99
CA PRO A 586 -25.13 22.37 -0.12
C PRO A 586 -24.72 23.16 -1.37
N GLN A 587 -25.47 24.20 -1.72
CA GLN A 587 -25.18 25.03 -2.90
C GLN A 587 -23.81 25.73 -2.80
N ALA A 588 -23.46 26.22 -1.60
CA ALA A 588 -22.20 26.90 -1.37
C ALA A 588 -21.01 25.93 -1.37
N VAL A 589 -21.21 24.66 -1.01
CA VAL A 589 -20.17 23.63 -1.14
C VAL A 589 -20.03 23.16 -2.60
N ARG A 590 -21.15 22.84 -3.26
CA ARG A 590 -21.16 22.21 -4.60
C ARG A 590 -20.68 23.14 -5.71
N LYS A 591 -20.96 24.44 -5.64
CA LYS A 591 -20.58 25.40 -6.67
C LYS A 591 -19.07 25.39 -7.01
N PRO A 592 -18.15 25.59 -6.04
CA PRO A 592 -16.72 25.57 -6.34
C PRO A 592 -16.25 24.21 -6.88
N ILE A 593 -16.84 23.10 -6.45
CA ILE A 593 -16.49 21.75 -6.91
C ILE A 593 -16.86 21.60 -8.40
N HIS A 594 -18.08 21.98 -8.75
CA HIS A 594 -18.57 21.95 -10.13
C HIS A 594 -17.71 22.83 -11.05
N GLU A 595 -17.35 24.04 -10.61
CA GLU A 595 -16.44 24.92 -11.36
C GLU A 595 -15.07 24.26 -11.64
N VAL A 596 -14.48 23.55 -10.67
CA VAL A 596 -13.24 22.80 -10.90
C VAL A 596 -13.44 21.65 -11.88
N GLN A 597 -14.52 20.89 -11.75
CA GLN A 597 -14.81 19.76 -12.65
C GLN A 597 -14.96 20.21 -14.11
N TRP A 598 -15.57 21.37 -14.35
CA TRP A 598 -15.60 22.02 -15.67
C TRP A 598 -14.21 22.46 -16.14
N GLN A 599 -13.42 23.08 -15.27
CA GLN A 599 -12.05 23.53 -15.59
C GLN A 599 -11.12 22.35 -15.94
N LEU A 600 -11.35 21.18 -15.36
CA LEU A 600 -10.61 19.95 -15.65
C LEU A 600 -11.16 19.18 -16.86
N GLY A 601 -12.28 19.62 -17.44
CA GLY A 601 -12.95 18.95 -18.56
C GLY A 601 -13.59 17.61 -18.18
N TYR A 602 -13.84 17.37 -16.89
CA TYR A 602 -14.63 16.21 -16.44
C TYR A 602 -16.10 16.37 -16.79
N LEU A 603 -16.57 17.63 -16.81
CA LEU A 603 -17.86 18.06 -17.31
C LEU A 603 -17.65 18.85 -18.60
N ARG A 604 -18.33 18.45 -19.67
CA ARG A 604 -18.32 19.10 -21.00
C ARG A 604 -19.50 18.61 -21.83
N GLU A 605 -20.05 19.48 -22.67
CA GLU A 605 -21.32 19.25 -23.38
C GLU A 605 -21.22 18.22 -24.53
N ASP A 606 -20.02 17.93 -25.01
CA ASP A 606 -19.75 17.10 -26.18
C ASP A 606 -19.34 15.65 -25.84
N LEU A 607 -19.49 15.24 -24.58
CA LEU A 607 -19.29 13.85 -24.17
C LEU A 607 -20.41 12.93 -24.68
N PRO A 608 -20.15 11.61 -24.80
CA PRO A 608 -21.18 10.64 -25.15
C PRO A 608 -22.39 10.75 -24.21
N GLN A 609 -23.55 10.19 -24.60
CA GLN A 609 -24.78 10.11 -23.77
C GLN A 609 -24.64 9.23 -22.50
N ILE A 610 -23.46 9.14 -21.90
CA ILE A 610 -23.24 8.57 -20.58
C ILE A 610 -23.69 9.64 -19.57
N PRO A 611 -24.52 9.28 -18.57
CA PRO A 611 -24.88 10.20 -17.50
C PRO A 611 -23.62 10.80 -16.83
N GLU A 612 -23.61 12.12 -16.60
CA GLU A 612 -22.43 12.84 -16.05
C GLU A 612 -21.88 12.20 -14.77
N ASN A 613 -22.77 11.76 -13.88
CA ASN A 613 -22.42 11.09 -12.63
C ASN A 613 -21.69 9.75 -12.87
N GLU A 614 -22.07 8.97 -13.87
CA GLU A 614 -21.39 7.71 -14.21
C GLU A 614 -19.98 7.97 -14.71
N MET A 615 -19.80 9.00 -15.56
CA MET A 615 -18.48 9.38 -16.06
C MET A 615 -17.56 9.88 -14.94
N ILE A 616 -18.04 10.77 -14.07
CA ILE A 616 -17.27 11.24 -12.91
C ILE A 616 -16.90 10.05 -12.01
N GLY A 617 -17.83 9.12 -11.79
CA GLY A 617 -17.57 7.91 -11.03
C GLY A 617 -16.45 7.07 -11.63
N ALA A 618 -16.45 6.87 -12.94
CA ALA A 618 -15.40 6.14 -13.65
C ALA A 618 -14.03 6.84 -13.56
N ILE A 619 -14.00 8.18 -13.65
CA ILE A 619 -12.77 8.97 -13.47
C ILE A 619 -12.23 8.82 -12.05
N PHE A 620 -13.08 8.90 -11.03
CA PHE A 620 -12.68 8.72 -9.64
C PHE A 620 -12.13 7.31 -9.38
N ASP A 621 -12.78 6.27 -9.91
CA ASP A 621 -12.29 4.88 -9.81
C ASP A 621 -10.95 4.69 -10.55
N MET A 622 -10.75 5.34 -11.70
CA MET A 622 -9.48 5.34 -12.42
C MET A 622 -8.37 6.03 -11.62
N ASN A 623 -8.61 7.26 -11.15
CA ASN A 623 -7.64 8.05 -10.39
C ASN A 623 -7.26 7.36 -9.07
N THR A 624 -8.23 6.78 -8.38
CA THR A 624 -8.00 6.02 -7.14
C THR A 624 -7.04 4.86 -7.39
N ARG A 625 -7.28 4.07 -8.44
CA ARG A 625 -6.40 2.94 -8.81
C ARG A 625 -4.99 3.40 -9.18
N ILE A 626 -4.88 4.44 -10.02
CA ILE A 626 -3.57 4.98 -10.43
C ILE A 626 -2.75 5.44 -9.21
N HIS A 627 -3.39 6.16 -8.28
CA HIS A 627 -2.71 6.71 -7.12
C HIS A 627 -2.38 5.64 -6.07
N ASP A 628 -3.27 4.69 -5.77
CA ASP A 628 -2.94 3.58 -4.85
C ASP A 628 -1.84 2.69 -5.44
N ASP A 629 -1.87 2.43 -6.75
CA ASP A 629 -0.83 1.67 -7.46
C ASP A 629 0.53 2.36 -7.50
N SER A 630 0.63 3.67 -7.23
CA SER A 630 1.90 4.42 -7.20
C SER A 630 2.51 4.53 -5.81
N ILE A 631 1.78 4.12 -4.76
CA ILE A 631 2.18 4.23 -3.35
C ILE A 631 2.51 2.84 -2.79
N SER A 632 3.72 2.68 -2.28
CA SER A 632 4.09 1.52 -1.45
C SER A 632 4.20 1.84 0.04
N LEU A 633 4.27 3.13 0.41
CA LEU A 633 4.41 3.54 1.81
C LEU A 633 3.13 3.31 2.61
N GLN A 634 3.16 2.33 3.51
CA GLN A 634 1.98 1.97 4.30
C GLN A 634 1.53 3.09 5.26
N ALA A 635 2.43 3.96 5.73
CA ALA A 635 2.07 5.07 6.61
C ALA A 635 1.38 6.26 5.91
N TYR A 636 1.34 6.28 4.57
CA TYR A 636 0.61 7.30 3.80
C TYR A 636 -0.70 6.76 3.20
N ARG A 637 -0.82 5.44 2.99
CA ARG A 637 -2.04 4.82 2.44
C ARG A 637 -3.32 5.08 3.24
N PRO A 638 -3.33 5.11 4.59
CA PRO A 638 -4.52 5.51 5.35
C PRO A 638 -5.07 6.86 4.90
N THR A 639 -4.18 7.81 4.65
CA THR A 639 -4.54 9.15 4.19
C THR A 639 -5.09 9.15 2.78
N THR A 640 -4.58 8.33 1.88
CA THR A 640 -5.12 8.25 0.52
C THR A 640 -6.50 7.62 0.49
N TYR A 641 -6.74 6.61 1.34
CA TYR A 641 -8.06 6.02 1.51
C TYR A 641 -9.05 7.05 2.07
N PHE A 642 -8.65 7.79 3.11
CA PHE A 642 -9.42 8.90 3.64
C PHE A 642 -9.74 9.97 2.56
N CYS A 643 -8.73 10.48 1.85
CA CYS A 643 -8.94 11.50 0.82
C CYS A 643 -9.85 10.97 -0.30
N THR A 644 -9.75 9.69 -0.65
CA THR A 644 -10.64 9.05 -1.64
C THR A 644 -12.07 8.97 -1.10
N ALA A 645 -12.26 8.63 0.18
CA ALA A 645 -13.58 8.67 0.80
C ALA A 645 -14.18 10.10 0.77
N ALA A 646 -13.37 11.12 1.05
CA ALA A 646 -13.76 12.52 0.93
C ALA A 646 -14.11 12.90 -0.51
N VAL A 647 -13.39 12.41 -1.52
CA VAL A 647 -13.74 12.63 -2.94
C VAL A 647 -15.14 12.05 -3.26
N TRP A 648 -15.45 10.83 -2.79
CA TRP A 648 -16.75 10.21 -3.02
C TRP A 648 -17.91 10.84 -2.22
N TRP A 649 -17.63 11.34 -1.02
CA TRP A 649 -18.66 11.89 -0.14
C TRP A 649 -18.83 13.40 -0.29
N ASP A 650 -17.74 14.17 -0.29
CA ASP A 650 -17.76 15.63 -0.32
C ASP A 650 -17.80 16.17 -1.76
N LEU A 651 -17.06 15.54 -2.68
CA LEU A 651 -16.80 16.11 -4.01
C LEU A 651 -17.62 15.48 -5.15
N TYR A 652 -18.33 14.39 -4.87
CA TYR A 652 -19.18 13.76 -5.87
C TYR A 652 -20.46 14.58 -6.08
N PRO A 653 -20.91 14.83 -7.33
CA PRO A 653 -21.97 15.82 -7.60
C PRO A 653 -23.28 15.56 -6.87
N THR A 654 -23.71 14.29 -6.80
CA THR A 654 -24.95 13.87 -6.14
C THR A 654 -24.65 12.76 -5.14
N ARG A 655 -24.87 13.02 -3.84
CA ARG A 655 -24.65 11.98 -2.82
C ARG A 655 -25.69 10.88 -2.96
N THR A 656 -25.21 9.65 -3.05
CA THR A 656 -26.06 8.46 -3.11
C THR A 656 -25.70 7.47 -1.99
N ILE A 657 -26.56 6.48 -1.78
CA ILE A 657 -26.24 5.33 -0.92
C ILE A 657 -25.00 4.59 -1.42
N GLY A 658 -24.77 4.53 -2.74
CA GLY A 658 -23.54 4.01 -3.32
C GLY A 658 -22.29 4.78 -2.86
N CYS A 659 -22.36 6.12 -2.84
CA CYS A 659 -21.29 6.96 -2.30
C CYS A 659 -21.05 6.68 -0.81
N ALA A 660 -22.11 6.56 -0.01
CA ALA A 660 -22.03 6.25 1.41
C ALA A 660 -21.30 4.91 1.67
N LYS A 661 -21.72 3.85 0.99
CA LYS A 661 -21.11 2.51 1.10
C LYS A 661 -19.64 2.52 0.67
N ARG A 662 -19.29 3.23 -0.41
CA ARG A 662 -17.90 3.37 -0.86
C ARG A 662 -17.06 4.13 0.17
N ALA A 663 -17.53 5.28 0.65
CA ALA A 663 -16.84 6.08 1.65
C ALA A 663 -16.61 5.29 2.94
N VAL A 664 -17.62 4.56 3.44
CA VAL A 664 -17.50 3.73 4.64
C VAL A 664 -16.46 2.63 4.47
N ARG A 665 -16.49 1.87 3.37
CA ARG A 665 -15.47 0.84 3.11
C ARG A 665 -14.06 1.41 3.06
N LEU A 666 -13.88 2.57 2.43
CA LEU A 666 -12.58 3.25 2.34
C LEU A 666 -12.11 3.74 3.72
N LEU A 667 -13.01 4.30 4.53
CA LEU A 667 -12.71 4.75 5.90
C LEU A 667 -12.34 3.57 6.81
N GLU A 668 -13.09 2.47 6.75
CA GLU A 668 -12.79 1.25 7.50
C GLU A 668 -11.42 0.68 7.10
N GLY A 669 -11.10 0.63 5.81
CA GLY A 669 -9.78 0.25 5.32
C GLY A 669 -8.67 1.22 5.76
N ALA A 670 -8.94 2.53 5.81
CA ALA A 670 -7.99 3.52 6.32
C ALA A 670 -7.67 3.27 7.79
N ALA A 671 -8.67 2.96 8.62
CA ALA A 671 -8.49 2.65 10.03
C ALA A 671 -7.71 1.34 10.23
N GLU A 672 -7.98 0.30 9.43
CA GLU A 672 -7.24 -0.96 9.48
C GLU A 672 -5.75 -0.77 9.17
N LEU A 673 -5.43 -0.08 8.06
CA LEU A 673 -4.05 0.25 7.70
C LEU A 673 -3.34 1.09 8.77
N ALA A 674 -4.06 2.02 9.42
CA ALA A 674 -3.49 2.84 10.50
C ALA A 674 -3.11 1.99 11.73
N ARG A 675 -3.90 0.96 12.09
CA ARG A 675 -3.57 0.06 13.21
C ARG A 675 -2.26 -0.70 12.99
N GLU A 676 -1.96 -1.09 11.75
CA GLU A 676 -0.68 -1.74 11.44
C GLU A 676 0.53 -0.83 11.67
N MET A 677 0.35 0.49 11.51
CA MET A 677 1.41 1.48 11.71
C MET A 677 1.70 1.73 13.18
N GLU A 678 0.68 1.62 14.04
CA GLU A 678 0.83 1.71 15.48
C GLU A 678 1.85 0.69 16.01
N ALA A 679 1.77 -0.57 15.54
CA ALA A 679 2.70 -1.63 15.89
C ALA A 679 4.16 -1.34 15.50
N LYS A 680 4.38 -0.47 14.51
CA LYS A 680 5.71 -0.05 14.04
C LYS A 680 6.21 1.24 14.72
N GLY A 681 5.41 1.84 15.59
CA GLY A 681 5.74 3.10 16.27
C GLY A 681 5.91 4.27 15.29
N VAL A 682 5.13 4.30 14.21
CA VAL A 682 5.16 5.39 13.21
C VAL A 682 3.82 6.11 13.14
N CYS A 683 3.88 7.42 12.92
CA CYS A 683 2.73 8.30 12.76
C CYS A 683 2.12 8.21 11.35
N ILE A 684 0.93 8.78 11.18
CA ILE A 684 0.24 8.90 9.90
C ILE A 684 0.38 10.33 9.39
N TYR A 685 0.75 10.47 8.11
CA TYR A 685 0.73 11.77 7.43
C TYR A 685 -0.69 12.12 6.99
N ALA A 686 -1.46 12.80 7.84
CA ALA A 686 -2.91 12.89 7.75
C ALA A 686 -3.45 14.21 7.17
N PHE A 687 -4.55 14.10 6.42
CA PHE A 687 -5.35 15.23 5.94
C PHE A 687 -6.74 15.30 6.60
N THR A 688 -6.98 14.58 7.70
CA THR A 688 -8.27 14.55 8.40
C THR A 688 -8.72 15.91 8.96
N ARG A 689 -7.81 16.89 9.06
CA ARG A 689 -8.08 18.31 9.39
C ARG A 689 -7.79 19.27 8.23
N THR A 690 -7.69 18.74 7.01
CA THR A 690 -7.49 19.43 5.73
C THR A 690 -6.09 19.98 5.40
N TYR A 691 -5.12 20.05 6.31
CA TYR A 691 -3.85 20.77 6.05
C TYR A 691 -2.53 19.95 6.19
N GLY A 692 -2.57 18.63 6.18
CA GLY A 692 -1.37 17.77 6.12
C GLY A 692 -0.47 17.85 7.36
N GLU A 693 -0.73 17.00 8.35
CA GLU A 693 -0.01 16.95 9.63
C GLU A 693 0.41 15.53 10.01
N MET A 694 1.41 15.39 10.88
CA MET A 694 1.82 14.11 11.44
C MET A 694 1.07 13.84 12.75
N ILE A 695 0.14 12.88 12.73
CA ILE A 695 -0.63 12.47 13.93
C ILE A 695 -0.40 11.01 14.26
N SER A 696 -0.66 10.64 15.52
CA SER A 696 -0.57 9.23 15.93
C SER A 696 -1.61 8.38 15.19
N ALA A 697 -1.34 7.08 15.03
CA ALA A 697 -2.30 6.14 14.46
C ALA A 697 -3.62 6.14 15.25
N GLN A 698 -3.56 6.19 16.58
CA GLN A 698 -4.74 6.23 17.44
C GLN A 698 -5.58 7.50 17.24
N GLU A 699 -4.94 8.67 17.11
CA GLU A 699 -5.64 9.92 16.82
C GLU A 699 -6.29 9.88 15.42
N PHE A 700 -5.59 9.32 14.44
CA PHE A 700 -6.14 9.11 13.10
C PHE A 700 -7.38 8.20 13.14
N ILE A 701 -7.32 7.06 13.82
CA ILE A 701 -8.46 6.13 13.95
C ILE A 701 -9.66 6.82 14.61
N SER A 702 -9.45 7.58 15.68
CA SER A 702 -10.50 8.37 16.33
C SER A 702 -11.16 9.38 15.38
N HIS A 703 -10.38 10.01 14.50
CA HIS A 703 -10.92 10.89 13.47
C HIS A 703 -11.80 10.14 12.47
N ILE A 704 -11.40 8.92 12.07
CA ILE A 704 -12.16 8.07 11.16
C ILE A 704 -13.47 7.58 11.81
N ASP A 705 -13.45 7.20 13.08
CA ASP A 705 -14.65 6.74 13.79
C ASP A 705 -15.73 7.84 13.83
N ARG A 706 -15.33 9.09 14.10
CA ARG A 706 -16.24 10.25 14.04
C ARG A 706 -16.86 10.44 12.65
N MET A 707 -16.09 10.20 11.60
CA MET A 707 -16.55 10.28 10.22
C MET A 707 -17.55 9.17 9.87
N LEU A 708 -17.27 7.94 10.30
CA LEU A 708 -18.18 6.80 10.12
C LEU A 708 -19.52 7.05 10.81
N ASP A 709 -19.49 7.57 12.03
CA ASP A 709 -20.71 7.92 12.77
C ASP A 709 -21.50 9.04 12.08
N MET A 710 -20.83 10.06 11.55
CA MET A 710 -21.46 11.11 10.76
C MET A 710 -22.16 10.53 9.52
N ILE A 711 -21.49 9.70 8.72
CA ILE A 711 -22.09 9.09 7.53
C ILE A 711 -23.31 8.23 7.91
N ARG A 712 -23.21 7.43 8.96
CA ARG A 712 -24.32 6.58 9.43
C ARG A 712 -25.52 7.40 9.90
N LYS A 713 -25.29 8.55 10.52
CA LYS A 713 -26.36 9.48 10.90
C LYS A 713 -27.01 10.14 9.68
N THR A 714 -26.21 10.59 8.71
CA THR A 714 -26.71 11.27 7.51
C THR A 714 -27.41 10.32 6.54
N ALA A 715 -26.86 9.13 6.31
CA ALA A 715 -27.42 8.15 5.39
C ALA A 715 -28.49 7.25 6.03
N GLY A 716 -28.60 7.21 7.37
CA GLY A 716 -29.51 6.35 8.13
C GLY A 716 -28.89 4.98 8.45
N SER A 717 -29.08 4.46 9.66
CA SER A 717 -28.30 3.32 10.20
C SER A 717 -28.41 1.98 9.44
N ASP A 718 -29.39 1.81 8.55
CA ASP A 718 -29.61 0.59 7.76
C ASP A 718 -29.53 0.85 6.24
N PHE A 719 -28.45 1.49 5.78
CA PHE A 719 -28.23 1.73 4.35
C PHE A 719 -27.54 0.57 3.61
N ALA A 720 -27.12 -0.48 4.30
CA ALA A 720 -26.40 -1.59 3.67
C ALA A 720 -27.24 -2.30 2.60
N GLN A 721 -28.54 -2.48 2.85
CA GLN A 721 -29.49 -3.15 1.94
C GLN A 721 -30.18 -2.21 0.94
N ARG A 722 -29.97 -0.89 1.06
CA ARG A 722 -30.58 0.12 0.17
C ARG A 722 -29.88 0.16 -1.19
N PRO A 723 -30.60 0.48 -2.29
CA PRO A 723 -30.02 0.47 -3.63
C PRO A 723 -28.99 1.60 -3.80
N ASP A 724 -27.88 1.30 -4.49
CA ASP A 724 -26.76 2.25 -4.63
C ASP A 724 -27.13 3.54 -5.38
N SER A 725 -28.16 3.51 -6.23
CA SER A 725 -28.67 4.66 -6.99
C SER A 725 -29.55 5.60 -6.17
N GLU A 726 -29.95 5.22 -4.96
CA GLU A 726 -30.79 6.05 -4.10
C GLU A 726 -30.04 7.31 -3.68
N VAL A 727 -30.65 8.47 -3.95
CA VAL A 727 -30.10 9.79 -3.62
C VAL A 727 -30.30 10.10 -2.14
N ILE A 728 -29.26 10.62 -1.51
CA ILE A 728 -29.33 11.20 -0.17
C ILE A 728 -29.61 12.69 -0.37
N GLU A 729 -30.89 13.04 -0.32
CA GLU A 729 -31.33 14.44 -0.46
C GLU A 729 -30.75 15.27 0.68
N PRO A 730 -29.95 16.32 0.39
CA PRO A 730 -29.53 17.23 1.43
C PRO A 730 -30.71 18.12 1.84
N ASP A 731 -30.77 18.48 3.11
CA ASP A 731 -31.63 19.59 3.55
C ASP A 731 -30.92 20.90 3.15
N ASP A 732 -31.55 21.69 2.29
CA ASP A 732 -30.95 22.89 1.68
C ASP A 732 -30.53 23.94 2.71
N ASP A 733 -31.17 23.95 3.88
CA ASP A 733 -30.88 24.89 4.97
C ASP A 733 -29.89 24.32 6.01
N GLN A 734 -29.48 23.06 5.89
CA GLN A 734 -28.58 22.39 6.84
C GLN A 734 -27.13 22.31 6.33
N PRO A 735 -26.16 22.14 7.25
CA PRO A 735 -24.79 21.84 6.89
C PRO A 735 -24.69 20.58 6.02
N MET A 736 -23.78 20.59 5.04
CA MET A 736 -23.61 19.46 4.15
C MET A 736 -22.99 18.25 4.85
N ASN A 737 -22.40 18.35 6.04
CA ASN A 737 -21.68 17.28 6.75
C ASN A 737 -20.46 16.79 5.95
N LEU A 738 -19.42 17.62 5.90
CA LEU A 738 -18.20 17.37 5.13
C LEU A 738 -17.18 16.51 5.89
N LEU A 739 -16.62 15.48 5.23
CA LEU A 739 -15.54 14.66 5.81
C LEU A 739 -14.25 15.46 5.96
N MET A 740 -13.91 16.26 4.94
CA MET A 740 -12.64 16.98 4.85
C MET A 740 -12.40 17.97 6.01
N THR A 741 -13.45 18.49 6.65
CA THR A 741 -13.38 19.49 7.72
C THR A 741 -13.94 19.02 9.06
N LEU A 742 -14.50 17.80 9.16
CA LEU A 742 -15.18 17.32 10.37
C LEU A 742 -14.32 17.36 11.64
N ASN A 743 -13.03 17.06 11.52
CA ASN A 743 -12.12 16.97 12.67
C ASN A 743 -11.30 18.24 12.91
N PHE A 744 -11.59 19.32 12.19
CA PHE A 744 -10.97 20.62 12.40
C PHE A 744 -11.51 21.27 13.68
#